data_AF-A0A1T5L0V2-F1
#
_entry.id   AF-A0A1T5L0V2-F1
#
_cell.length_a   1.000
_cell.length_b   1.000
_cell.length_c   1.000
_cell.angle_alpha   90.00
_cell.angle_beta   90.00
_cell.angle_gamma   90.00
#
_symmetry.space_group_name_H-M   'P 1'
#
loop_
_entity.id
_entity.type
_entity.pdbx_description
1 polymer ?
#
loop_
_entity_poly.entity_id
_entity_poly.type
_entity_poly.pdbx_seq_one_letter_code
_entity_poly.pdbx_strand_id
1 'polypeptide(L)'
;MKTRFPLTRRVASLLAAGALVLGLAAGPAQASSSALSDPLLEATARDTWSSLVAMTDERTGLTADGIAGDLEPGSRSGYTSTTNVGGYLWSTVAARDLGIITPVEASQRLAATLGTLETMPRHAASGMFWNWYRPVDGQPVIDTNSDGSTKPPFASSVDNAWLAAALRVVVGAETPLAARATALYDSMDFSVFYDPRAASARGTGLNRNGFWPTSPAECSIPGNFQSGHTETLFYNCSAYDTTVSETRMTTYLGIDKGEVPASSFYGTLRTMSPGCDADWQEHKPHGVSRTYDGITVFEGTYRYRGMSIVPGWGGSMFEALMPDLFVPEASWGPRSWGLNHPLTVRAQKEHGIDEAGYGFWGFSPASDPFGGYAEYGVDELGIKDDGYHSDRERTNVDRDHADCNTGTNPAPTFGDGVVTPHASFLALGYDRAGVLDNLGRLRSQFESYGPGGFYDAVAVRSGTVAKRYLSLDQSMIMGAILNAERGDALKGYFVDERFENAIRPLMQAQIFGSSASPEAPAFTAPASGHPLPAGPVDFEGTGEPGAIVTVGGVDGPVDGPVADAGGPTPDSHGASSAAGGAAGRADELCRAVIGANGTWACTAADTSGVGDSVALSSRADDGVVARGEPLSLVAVVPTATPSPTATPTTPPTPTPTPTPTPTPSPTPTATPTPSVTPVPSPTPSPTVVPTPTPTPTPTPSPTAPPTGTPTAEPTAEPSPDPTATPSPTATPSPTAPAPNTPTPPGPDDPTAPTSAPTAPGPNGPSTPGLVSPWSAPADPLADPSNVHPATEWPHRGRPFLSLTGPSEIVLAVAAVLGGLALTLGLLATRRGHRRHGTADE
;
A
#
# COMPACT_ATOMS: atom_id res chain seq x y z
N MET A 1 -57.08 -31.92 63.73
CA MET A 1 -57.41 -32.46 62.38
C MET A 1 -57.79 -31.29 61.47
N LYS A 2 -57.13 -31.13 60.32
CA LYS A 2 -57.38 -30.11 59.26
C LYS A 2 -57.46 -28.61 59.66
N THR A 3 -56.36 -27.90 59.43
CA THR A 3 -56.27 -26.44 59.20
C THR A 3 -55.14 -26.21 58.20
N ARG A 4 -55.12 -25.25 57.27
CA ARG A 4 -56.07 -24.44 56.49
C ARG A 4 -55.15 -23.70 55.46
N PHE A 5 -55.68 -23.23 54.34
CA PHE A 5 -55.02 -22.37 53.31
C PHE A 5 -54.50 -21.02 53.88
N PRO A 6 -53.76 -20.12 53.16
CA PRO A 6 -53.50 -20.04 51.69
C PRO A 6 -52.06 -19.65 51.21
N LEU A 7 -51.93 -19.57 49.86
CA LEU A 7 -50.99 -18.89 48.94
C LEU A 7 -49.87 -17.95 49.48
N THR A 8 -48.68 -17.99 48.82
CA THR A 8 -48.15 -16.89 47.95
C THR A 8 -46.89 -17.32 47.14
N ARG A 9 -46.22 -16.41 46.41
CA ARG A 9 -45.20 -16.64 45.35
C ARG A 9 -43.73 -16.62 45.84
N ARG A 10 -42.86 -17.33 45.08
CA ARG A 10 -41.45 -17.05 44.70
C ARG A 10 -40.54 -16.26 45.66
N VAL A 11 -39.34 -16.81 45.91
CA VAL A 11 -38.02 -16.32 45.40
C VAL A 11 -36.93 -17.34 45.81
N ALA A 12 -35.84 -17.44 45.05
CA ALA A 12 -34.65 -18.21 45.43
C ALA A 12 -33.39 -17.44 44.98
N SER A 13 -32.38 -17.39 45.84
CA SER A 13 -31.14 -16.61 45.63
C SER A 13 -29.93 -17.33 46.21
N LEU A 14 -28.83 -17.34 45.44
CA LEU A 14 -27.42 -17.33 45.88
C LEU A 14 -26.84 -18.50 46.71
N LEU A 15 -25.76 -19.08 46.16
CA LEU A 15 -24.49 -19.50 46.83
C LEU A 15 -24.54 -20.69 47.84
N ALA A 16 -23.49 -21.53 47.98
CA ALA A 16 -22.28 -21.79 47.18
C ALA A 16 -21.55 -23.08 47.66
N ALA A 17 -20.40 -23.36 47.03
CA ALA A 17 -19.26 -24.19 47.48
C ALA A 17 -19.31 -25.73 47.29
N GLY A 18 -18.11 -26.30 47.08
CA GLY A 18 -17.84 -27.75 47.02
C GLY A 18 -17.37 -28.25 45.66
N ALA A 19 -16.07 -28.44 45.46
CA ALA A 19 -15.48 -28.95 44.21
C ALA A 19 -14.79 -30.31 44.41
N LEU A 20 -14.86 -31.18 43.40
CA LEU A 20 -13.74 -32.06 43.02
C LEU A 20 -13.86 -32.49 41.54
N VAL A 21 -12.73 -32.89 40.96
CA VAL A 21 -12.52 -33.15 39.52
C VAL A 21 -12.58 -34.65 39.21
N LEU A 22 -13.16 -35.05 38.06
CA LEU A 22 -12.80 -36.28 37.33
C LEU A 22 -13.46 -36.37 35.93
N GLY A 23 -12.71 -36.91 34.95
CA GLY A 23 -13.28 -37.62 33.79
C GLY A 23 -13.48 -36.85 32.47
N LEU A 24 -12.46 -36.85 31.60
CA LEU A 24 -12.62 -36.49 30.18
C LEU A 24 -13.46 -37.51 29.41
N ALA A 25 -14.37 -37.05 28.55
CA ALA A 25 -14.91 -37.80 27.41
C ALA A 25 -15.59 -36.88 26.36
N ALA A 26 -14.97 -35.74 26.02
CA ALA A 26 -15.43 -34.95 24.87
C ALA A 26 -15.08 -35.71 23.58
N GLY A 27 -16.09 -36.26 22.90
CA GLY A 27 -15.92 -36.82 21.56
C GLY A 27 -15.51 -35.74 20.55
N PRO A 28 -14.93 -36.10 19.40
CA PRO A 28 -14.54 -35.13 18.39
C PRO A 28 -15.76 -34.32 17.95
N ALA A 29 -15.68 -32.99 18.10
CA ALA A 29 -16.68 -32.10 17.53
C ALA A 29 -16.70 -32.33 16.02
N GLN A 30 -17.82 -32.77 15.48
CA GLN A 30 -18.00 -32.87 14.04
C GLN A 30 -17.92 -31.45 13.47
N ALA A 31 -16.84 -31.18 12.73
CA ALA A 31 -16.63 -29.92 12.03
C ALA A 31 -17.75 -29.75 11.02
N SER A 32 -18.80 -29.04 11.43
CA SER A 32 -19.94 -28.71 10.59
C SER A 32 -19.42 -27.72 9.56
N SER A 33 -19.23 -28.18 8.32
CA SER A 33 -18.84 -27.35 7.19
C SER A 33 -19.96 -26.34 6.91
N SER A 34 -19.88 -25.19 7.56
CA SER A 34 -20.75 -24.06 7.26
C SER A 34 -20.49 -23.63 5.82
N ALA A 35 -21.53 -23.75 5.00
CA ALA A 35 -21.58 -23.14 3.68
C ALA A 35 -21.20 -21.65 3.80
N LEU A 36 -20.56 -21.12 2.76
CA LEU A 36 -20.14 -19.72 2.76
C LEU A 36 -21.38 -18.84 2.82
N SER A 37 -21.26 -17.72 3.53
CA SER A 37 -22.40 -16.89 3.95
C SER A 37 -23.04 -16.09 2.82
N ASP A 38 -22.38 -16.01 1.66
CA ASP A 38 -22.86 -15.34 0.46
C ASP A 38 -22.59 -16.19 -0.81
N PRO A 39 -23.61 -16.45 -1.68
CA PRO A 39 -23.45 -17.25 -2.89
C PRO A 39 -22.52 -16.66 -3.97
N LEU A 40 -22.31 -15.35 -4.02
CA LEU A 40 -21.36 -14.72 -4.95
C LEU A 40 -19.92 -15.05 -4.52
N LEU A 41 -19.63 -15.00 -3.23
CA LEU A 41 -18.34 -15.41 -2.68
C LEU A 41 -18.14 -16.93 -2.83
N GLU A 42 -19.20 -17.72 -2.62
CA GLU A 42 -19.15 -19.19 -2.75
C GLU A 42 -18.91 -19.66 -4.20
N ALA A 43 -19.47 -18.96 -5.18
CA ALA A 43 -19.14 -19.16 -6.59
C ALA A 43 -17.71 -18.69 -6.89
N THR A 44 -17.38 -17.45 -6.53
CA THR A 44 -16.08 -16.86 -6.90
C THR A 44 -14.91 -17.67 -6.36
N ALA A 45 -14.93 -18.09 -5.10
CA ALA A 45 -13.82 -18.87 -4.54
C ALA A 45 -13.59 -20.21 -5.27
N ARG A 46 -14.64 -20.88 -5.75
CA ARG A 46 -14.50 -22.13 -6.52
C ARG A 46 -13.98 -21.89 -7.94
N ASP A 47 -14.47 -20.84 -8.59
CA ASP A 47 -14.11 -20.55 -9.97
C ASP A 47 -12.68 -19.94 -10.01
N THR A 48 -12.32 -19.06 -9.07
CA THR A 48 -10.96 -18.52 -8.87
C THR A 48 -9.96 -19.58 -8.39
N TRP A 49 -10.38 -20.57 -7.59
CA TRP A 49 -9.52 -21.75 -7.38
C TRP A 49 -9.27 -22.52 -8.69
N SER A 50 -10.27 -22.57 -9.58
CA SER A 50 -10.14 -23.24 -10.88
C SER A 50 -9.20 -22.49 -11.83
N SER A 51 -9.15 -21.14 -11.81
CA SER A 51 -8.14 -20.39 -12.57
C SER A 51 -6.72 -20.61 -12.04
N LEU A 52 -6.53 -20.65 -10.72
CA LEU A 52 -5.24 -20.96 -10.10
C LEU A 52 -4.75 -22.36 -10.47
N VAL A 53 -5.59 -23.40 -10.34
CA VAL A 53 -5.26 -24.76 -10.80
C VAL A 53 -4.97 -24.79 -12.31
N ALA A 54 -5.72 -24.03 -13.11
CA ALA A 54 -5.48 -23.91 -14.55
C ALA A 54 -4.18 -23.15 -14.89
N MET A 55 -3.60 -22.36 -13.99
CA MET A 55 -2.27 -21.73 -14.13
C MET A 55 -1.12 -22.61 -13.60
N THR A 56 -1.37 -23.58 -12.72
CA THR A 56 -0.34 -24.45 -12.12
C THR A 56 0.20 -25.54 -13.06
N ASP A 57 1.52 -25.76 -13.09
CA ASP A 57 2.13 -27.02 -13.57
C ASP A 57 2.00 -28.08 -12.47
N GLU A 58 1.24 -29.16 -12.73
CA GLU A 58 0.90 -30.18 -11.73
C GLU A 58 2.10 -30.95 -11.17
N ARG A 59 3.23 -30.97 -11.88
CA ARG A 59 4.46 -31.69 -11.45
C ARG A 59 5.33 -30.81 -10.56
N THR A 60 5.41 -29.51 -10.83
CA THR A 60 6.26 -28.59 -10.05
C THR A 60 5.49 -27.87 -8.94
N GLY A 61 4.17 -27.72 -9.06
CA GLY A 61 3.37 -26.86 -8.18
C GLY A 61 3.59 -25.36 -8.42
N LEU A 62 4.36 -24.98 -9.44
CA LEU A 62 4.59 -23.58 -9.79
C LEU A 62 3.44 -23.06 -10.64
N THR A 63 2.92 -21.88 -10.28
CA THR A 63 1.74 -21.27 -10.91
C THR A 63 2.18 -20.18 -11.87
N ALA A 64 1.83 -20.33 -13.16
CA ALA A 64 2.14 -19.36 -14.21
C ALA A 64 1.61 -17.97 -13.88
N ASP A 65 2.30 -16.94 -14.36
CA ASP A 65 1.96 -15.53 -14.08
C ASP A 65 0.52 -15.16 -14.43
N GLY A 66 0.05 -15.60 -15.61
CA GLY A 66 -1.35 -15.51 -16.00
C GLY A 66 -1.77 -16.58 -17.02
N ILE A 67 -3.06 -16.57 -17.38
CA ILE A 67 -3.69 -17.43 -18.40
C ILE A 67 -4.83 -16.67 -19.10
N ALA A 68 -5.17 -17.03 -20.34
CA ALA A 68 -6.33 -16.46 -21.04
C ALA A 68 -7.67 -16.86 -20.38
N GLY A 69 -8.72 -16.09 -20.66
CA GLY A 69 -10.01 -16.22 -20.00
C GLY A 69 -10.80 -17.51 -20.28
N ASP A 70 -10.39 -18.29 -21.29
CA ASP A 70 -10.92 -19.63 -21.58
C ASP A 70 -10.26 -20.74 -20.74
N LEU A 71 -9.19 -20.43 -20.00
CA LEU A 71 -8.33 -21.35 -19.26
C LEU A 71 -7.58 -22.38 -20.14
N GLU A 72 -7.43 -22.13 -21.44
CA GLU A 72 -6.72 -23.04 -22.34
C GLU A 72 -5.23 -23.16 -21.93
N PRO A 73 -4.70 -24.37 -21.61
CA PRO A 73 -3.34 -24.53 -21.07
C PRO A 73 -2.22 -24.01 -21.98
N GLY A 74 -2.47 -23.89 -23.29
CA GLY A 74 -1.54 -23.29 -24.25
C GLY A 74 -1.41 -21.76 -24.15
N SER A 75 -2.25 -21.10 -23.35
CA SER A 75 -2.25 -19.65 -23.13
C SER A 75 -1.55 -19.22 -21.83
N ARG A 76 -1.05 -20.16 -21.03
CA ARG A 76 -0.30 -19.90 -19.78
C ARG A 76 0.97 -19.09 -20.06
N SER A 77 1.27 -18.11 -19.20
CA SER A 77 2.56 -17.42 -19.20
C SER A 77 3.71 -18.42 -19.05
N GLY A 78 4.76 -18.29 -19.87
CA GLY A 78 5.96 -19.14 -19.81
C GLY A 78 6.86 -18.91 -18.58
N TYR A 79 6.46 -18.00 -17.69
CA TYR A 79 7.19 -17.53 -16.52
C TYR A 79 6.26 -17.39 -15.29
N THR A 80 6.85 -17.26 -14.11
CA THR A 80 6.20 -17.03 -12.81
C THR A 80 7.13 -16.27 -11.86
N SER A 81 6.58 -15.45 -10.97
CA SER A 81 7.31 -14.84 -9.86
C SER A 81 7.22 -15.68 -8.57
N THR A 82 8.10 -15.40 -7.61
CA THR A 82 7.99 -16.02 -6.28
C THR A 82 6.77 -15.52 -5.50
N THR A 83 6.27 -14.32 -5.80
CA THR A 83 4.95 -13.83 -5.35
C THR A 83 3.83 -14.76 -5.81
N ASN A 84 3.81 -15.16 -7.09
CA ASN A 84 2.76 -16.01 -7.66
C ASN A 84 2.81 -17.43 -7.08
N VAL A 85 4.01 -17.96 -6.83
CA VAL A 85 4.21 -19.25 -6.14
C VAL A 85 3.72 -19.17 -4.69
N GLY A 86 4.01 -18.07 -3.98
CA GLY A 86 3.43 -17.79 -2.67
C GLY A 86 1.90 -17.71 -2.70
N GLY A 87 1.36 -17.03 -3.71
CA GLY A 87 -0.07 -16.89 -3.98
C GLY A 87 -0.78 -18.24 -4.04
N TYR A 88 -0.22 -19.20 -4.77
CA TYR A 88 -0.76 -20.55 -4.85
C TYR A 88 -0.67 -21.33 -3.53
N LEU A 89 0.40 -21.16 -2.74
CA LEU A 89 0.53 -21.80 -1.42
C LEU A 89 -0.59 -21.34 -0.46
N TRP A 90 -0.80 -20.02 -0.29
CA TRP A 90 -1.88 -19.55 0.60
C TRP A 90 -3.27 -19.80 0.01
N SER A 91 -3.42 -19.77 -1.32
CA SER A 91 -4.70 -20.09 -1.97
C SER A 91 -5.06 -21.57 -1.84
N THR A 92 -4.08 -22.47 -1.75
CA THR A 92 -4.31 -23.89 -1.46
C THR A 92 -4.83 -24.09 -0.03
N VAL A 93 -4.32 -23.32 0.95
CA VAL A 93 -4.86 -23.28 2.32
C VAL A 93 -6.29 -22.71 2.31
N ALA A 94 -6.52 -21.58 1.61
CA ALA A 94 -7.86 -21.01 1.46
C ALA A 94 -8.86 -21.99 0.82
N ALA A 95 -8.49 -22.68 -0.25
CA ALA A 95 -9.33 -23.67 -0.90
C ALA A 95 -9.67 -24.85 0.02
N ARG A 96 -8.75 -25.27 0.90
CA ARG A 96 -9.00 -26.29 1.93
C ARG A 96 -10.03 -25.80 2.95
N ASP A 97 -9.84 -24.61 3.51
CA ASP A 97 -10.59 -24.12 4.68
C ASP A 97 -11.94 -23.47 4.30
N LEU A 98 -12.09 -23.08 3.03
CA LEU A 98 -13.38 -22.78 2.39
C LEU A 98 -14.13 -24.06 1.96
N GLY A 99 -13.50 -25.24 2.01
CA GLY A 99 -14.12 -26.54 1.72
C GLY A 99 -14.21 -26.91 0.23
N ILE A 100 -13.35 -26.32 -0.60
CA ILE A 100 -13.30 -26.52 -2.06
C ILE A 100 -12.48 -27.76 -2.41
N ILE A 101 -11.35 -27.97 -1.73
CA ILE A 101 -10.50 -29.17 -1.85
C ILE A 101 -10.40 -29.93 -0.53
N THR A 102 -10.02 -31.21 -0.61
CA THR A 102 -9.81 -32.02 0.60
C THR A 102 -8.49 -31.66 1.30
N PRO A 103 -8.36 -31.86 2.63
CA PRO A 103 -7.08 -31.71 3.31
C PRO A 103 -5.94 -32.58 2.75
N VAL A 104 -6.27 -33.76 2.21
CA VAL A 104 -5.29 -34.65 1.56
C VAL A 104 -4.77 -34.02 0.27
N GLU A 105 -5.65 -33.48 -0.56
CA GLU A 105 -5.28 -32.79 -1.80
C GLU A 105 -4.47 -31.51 -1.51
N ALA A 106 -4.91 -30.71 -0.52
CA ALA A 106 -4.19 -29.52 -0.09
C ALA A 106 -2.76 -29.86 0.35
N SER A 107 -2.60 -30.85 1.23
CA SER A 107 -1.29 -31.33 1.69
C SER A 107 -0.43 -31.84 0.53
N GLN A 108 -1.00 -32.53 -0.47
CA GLN A 108 -0.29 -32.96 -1.68
C GLN A 108 0.20 -31.79 -2.54
N ARG A 109 -0.67 -30.81 -2.82
CA ARG A 109 -0.35 -29.61 -3.64
C ARG A 109 0.73 -28.75 -2.97
N LEU A 110 0.62 -28.53 -1.65
CA LEU A 110 1.64 -27.86 -0.85
C LEU A 110 2.96 -28.65 -0.87
N ALA A 111 2.92 -29.97 -0.66
CA ALA A 111 4.12 -30.81 -0.60
C ALA A 111 4.93 -30.84 -1.91
N ALA A 112 4.24 -30.78 -3.06
CA ALA A 112 4.84 -30.68 -4.38
C ALA A 112 5.51 -29.32 -4.59
N THR A 113 4.79 -28.23 -4.33
CA THR A 113 5.30 -26.85 -4.47
C THR A 113 6.53 -26.60 -3.60
N LEU A 114 6.50 -27.05 -2.34
CA LEU A 114 7.66 -27.01 -1.44
C LEU A 114 8.83 -27.86 -1.95
N GLY A 115 8.57 -29.02 -2.57
CA GLY A 115 9.61 -29.90 -3.12
C GLY A 115 10.37 -29.26 -4.30
N THR A 116 9.68 -28.44 -5.09
CA THR A 116 10.33 -27.63 -6.12
C THR A 116 11.11 -26.48 -5.49
N LEU A 117 10.52 -25.71 -4.56
CA LEU A 117 11.20 -24.61 -3.85
C LEU A 117 12.49 -25.05 -3.12
N GLU A 118 12.52 -26.26 -2.56
CA GLU A 118 13.72 -26.88 -1.95
C GLU A 118 14.88 -27.10 -2.94
N THR A 119 14.62 -27.08 -4.26
CA THR A 119 15.61 -27.39 -5.31
C THR A 119 15.78 -26.30 -6.37
N MET A 120 14.95 -25.26 -6.39
CA MET A 120 15.04 -24.13 -7.33
C MET A 120 16.36 -23.35 -7.18
N PRO A 121 17.05 -23.01 -8.28
CA PRO A 121 18.25 -22.17 -8.22
C PRO A 121 17.93 -20.80 -7.63
N ARG A 122 18.68 -20.39 -6.59
CA ARG A 122 18.50 -19.14 -5.83
C ARG A 122 19.85 -18.59 -5.38
N HIS A 123 19.89 -17.38 -4.83
CA HIS A 123 21.12 -16.77 -4.34
C HIS A 123 21.68 -17.59 -3.16
N ALA A 124 22.84 -18.21 -3.34
CA ALA A 124 23.34 -19.21 -2.39
C ALA A 124 23.74 -18.62 -1.02
N ALA A 125 24.13 -17.34 -0.96
CA ALA A 125 24.58 -16.70 0.28
C ALA A 125 23.43 -16.23 1.18
N SER A 126 22.40 -15.58 0.64
CA SER A 126 21.24 -15.07 1.41
C SER A 126 19.99 -15.95 1.30
N GLY A 127 20.04 -17.02 0.52
CA GLY A 127 18.90 -17.90 0.20
C GLY A 127 17.77 -17.26 -0.60
N MET A 128 17.86 -15.97 -0.93
CA MET A 128 16.81 -15.26 -1.68
C MET A 128 16.67 -15.80 -3.10
N PHE A 129 15.42 -16.03 -3.49
CA PHE A 129 15.04 -16.52 -4.81
C PHE A 129 15.14 -15.39 -5.85
N TRP A 130 15.34 -15.78 -7.10
CA TRP A 130 15.34 -14.87 -8.25
C TRP A 130 13.90 -14.48 -8.63
N ASN A 131 13.74 -13.36 -9.33
CA ASN A 131 12.41 -12.81 -9.55
C ASN A 131 11.53 -13.64 -10.50
N TRP A 132 12.12 -14.29 -11.49
CA TRP A 132 11.39 -14.95 -12.58
C TRP A 132 11.90 -16.37 -12.83
N TYR A 133 10.99 -17.34 -12.82
CA TYR A 133 11.25 -18.75 -13.09
C TYR A 133 10.31 -19.28 -14.19
N ARG A 134 10.71 -20.37 -14.86
CA ARG A 134 9.85 -21.12 -15.80
C ARG A 134 9.02 -22.14 -15.03
N PRO A 135 7.67 -22.09 -15.02
CA PRO A 135 6.83 -22.97 -14.20
C PRO A 135 7.08 -24.46 -14.43
N VAL A 136 7.44 -24.83 -15.67
CA VAL A 136 7.63 -26.22 -16.09
C VAL A 136 8.85 -26.92 -15.47
N ASP A 137 9.87 -26.21 -14.98
CA ASP A 137 11.08 -26.85 -14.44
C ASP A 137 11.81 -26.07 -13.33
N GLY A 138 11.24 -24.95 -12.86
CA GLY A 138 11.79 -24.17 -11.76
C GLY A 138 13.15 -23.56 -12.06
N GLN A 139 13.59 -23.53 -13.33
CA GLN A 139 14.80 -22.82 -13.72
C GLN A 139 14.52 -21.32 -13.89
N PRO A 140 15.48 -20.43 -13.57
CA PRO A 140 15.33 -19.01 -13.81
C PRO A 140 15.01 -18.71 -15.29
N VAL A 141 14.27 -17.63 -15.53
CA VAL A 141 14.15 -17.05 -16.87
C VAL A 141 15.51 -16.45 -17.26
N ILE A 142 15.90 -16.66 -18.52
CA ILE A 142 17.17 -16.15 -19.07
C ILE A 142 16.82 -15.00 -20.02
N ASP A 143 16.82 -13.79 -19.48
CA ASP A 143 16.59 -12.57 -20.25
C ASP A 143 17.85 -12.15 -21.03
N THR A 144 17.65 -11.44 -22.14
CA THR A 144 18.74 -10.88 -22.94
C THR A 144 18.56 -9.38 -23.17
N ASN A 145 19.66 -8.65 -23.12
CA ASN A 145 19.77 -7.27 -23.59
C ASN A 145 19.58 -7.19 -25.12
N SER A 146 19.40 -5.97 -25.64
CA SER A 146 19.24 -5.69 -27.07
C SER A 146 20.47 -6.02 -27.93
N ASP A 147 21.64 -6.22 -27.31
CA ASP A 147 22.87 -6.71 -27.96
C ASP A 147 23.00 -8.25 -27.95
N GLY A 148 22.05 -8.96 -27.34
CA GLY A 148 22.04 -10.42 -27.20
C GLY A 148 22.83 -10.96 -25.99
N SER A 149 23.41 -10.09 -25.15
CA SER A 149 24.03 -10.51 -23.88
C SER A 149 22.98 -10.90 -22.83
N THR A 150 23.26 -11.91 -22.01
CA THR A 150 22.35 -12.35 -20.93
C THR A 150 22.29 -11.32 -19.80
N LYS A 151 21.08 -10.95 -19.36
CA LYS A 151 20.89 -10.13 -18.16
C LYS A 151 21.19 -10.94 -16.89
N PRO A 152 21.79 -10.34 -15.85
CA PRO A 152 21.90 -11.00 -14.55
C PRO A 152 20.51 -11.21 -13.92
N PRO A 153 20.27 -12.32 -13.18
CA PRO A 153 19.02 -12.52 -12.47
C PRO A 153 18.88 -11.50 -11.34
N PHE A 154 17.70 -10.91 -11.21
CA PHE A 154 17.35 -10.02 -10.11
C PHE A 154 16.76 -10.82 -8.94
N ALA A 155 17.08 -10.43 -7.70
CA ALA A 155 16.37 -10.87 -6.50
C ALA A 155 15.59 -9.68 -5.92
N SER A 156 14.27 -9.66 -6.14
CA SER A 156 13.35 -8.65 -5.58
C SER A 156 13.17 -8.85 -4.08
N SER A 157 13.16 -7.76 -3.32
CA SER A 157 12.86 -7.81 -1.90
C SER A 157 11.36 -8.01 -1.61
N VAL A 158 10.50 -7.59 -2.54
CA VAL A 158 9.04 -7.72 -2.49
C VAL A 158 8.62 -9.17 -2.72
N ASP A 159 9.08 -9.76 -3.83
CA ASP A 159 8.64 -11.10 -4.24
C ASP A 159 9.19 -12.21 -3.34
N ASN A 160 10.33 -11.96 -2.68
CA ASN A 160 10.82 -12.82 -1.60
C ASN A 160 10.02 -12.63 -0.31
N ALA A 161 9.54 -11.42 0.02
CA ALA A 161 8.67 -11.19 1.17
C ALA A 161 7.32 -11.90 1.02
N TRP A 162 6.70 -11.88 -0.17
CA TRP A 162 5.44 -12.58 -0.40
C TRP A 162 5.57 -14.11 -0.39
N LEU A 163 6.66 -14.66 -0.92
CA LEU A 163 6.97 -16.09 -0.77
C LEU A 163 7.19 -16.45 0.72
N ALA A 164 7.95 -15.64 1.46
CA ALA A 164 8.20 -15.87 2.88
C ALA A 164 6.92 -15.76 3.73
N ALA A 165 6.01 -14.84 3.39
CA ALA A 165 4.68 -14.74 4.02
C ALA A 165 3.84 -15.99 3.75
N ALA A 166 3.85 -16.50 2.51
CA ALA A 166 3.19 -17.76 2.16
C ALA A 166 3.77 -18.96 2.92
N LEU A 167 5.10 -19.02 3.08
CA LEU A 167 5.76 -20.06 3.88
C LEU A 167 5.33 -20.01 5.36
N ARG A 168 5.21 -18.81 5.96
CA ARG A 168 4.66 -18.65 7.32
C ARG A 168 3.21 -19.17 7.41
N VAL A 169 2.36 -18.85 6.44
CA VAL A 169 0.98 -19.39 6.36
C VAL A 169 0.99 -20.93 6.31
N VAL A 170 1.88 -21.55 5.53
CA VAL A 170 2.01 -23.03 5.50
C VAL A 170 2.50 -23.60 6.83
N VAL A 171 3.39 -22.91 7.56
CA VAL A 171 3.82 -23.31 8.92
C VAL A 171 2.63 -23.31 9.90
N GLY A 172 1.81 -22.25 9.89
CA GLY A 172 0.62 -22.17 10.74
C GLY A 172 -0.51 -23.12 10.33
N ALA A 173 -0.68 -23.36 9.03
CA ALA A 173 -1.83 -24.08 8.48
C ALA A 173 -1.64 -25.59 8.31
N GLU A 174 -0.43 -26.10 8.07
CA GLU A 174 -0.20 -27.48 7.61
C GLU A 174 0.96 -28.15 8.39
N THR A 175 0.65 -28.61 9.60
CA THR A 175 1.62 -29.23 10.53
C THR A 175 2.53 -30.32 9.92
N PRO A 176 2.07 -31.21 9.01
CA PRO A 176 2.94 -32.19 8.36
C PRO A 176 4.04 -31.59 7.48
N LEU A 177 3.86 -30.35 7.00
CA LEU A 177 4.80 -29.65 6.11
C LEU A 177 5.51 -28.48 6.79
N ALA A 178 5.05 -28.04 7.96
CA ALA A 178 5.59 -26.91 8.71
C ALA A 178 7.12 -26.92 8.80
N ALA A 179 7.75 -28.05 9.17
CA ALA A 179 9.21 -28.15 9.26
C ALA A 179 9.96 -27.89 7.93
N ARG A 180 9.34 -28.19 6.77
CA ARG A 180 9.90 -27.89 5.44
C ARG A 180 9.74 -26.41 5.10
N ALA A 181 8.55 -25.86 5.36
CA ALA A 181 8.27 -24.45 5.15
C ALA A 181 9.13 -23.54 6.06
N THR A 182 9.32 -23.92 7.34
CA THR A 182 10.27 -23.27 8.27
C THR A 182 11.70 -23.33 7.73
N ALA A 183 12.18 -24.48 7.27
CA ALA A 183 13.54 -24.59 6.72
C ALA A 183 13.77 -23.70 5.48
N LEU A 184 12.75 -23.51 4.64
CA LEU A 184 12.79 -22.53 3.55
C LEU A 184 12.80 -21.09 4.06
N TYR A 185 11.88 -20.73 4.96
CA TYR A 185 11.76 -19.39 5.55
C TYR A 185 13.01 -18.95 6.31
N ASP A 186 13.57 -19.84 7.15
CA ASP A 186 14.78 -19.59 7.91
C ASP A 186 16.00 -19.40 7.00
N SER A 187 16.03 -20.07 5.84
CA SER A 187 17.12 -19.93 4.86
C SER A 187 17.14 -18.59 4.12
N MET A 188 16.11 -17.74 4.24
CA MET A 188 16.01 -16.44 3.57
C MET A 188 16.45 -15.32 4.53
N ASP A 189 17.65 -14.76 4.36
CA ASP A 189 18.19 -13.64 5.16
C ASP A 189 17.77 -12.29 4.54
N PHE A 190 16.88 -11.56 5.23
CA PHE A 190 16.35 -10.27 4.81
C PHE A 190 17.31 -9.09 5.04
N SER A 191 18.37 -9.25 5.84
CA SER A 191 19.41 -8.22 5.99
C SER A 191 20.15 -7.95 4.69
N VAL A 192 20.07 -8.87 3.72
CA VAL A 192 20.58 -8.65 2.36
C VAL A 192 19.98 -7.42 1.69
N PHE A 193 18.71 -7.09 1.96
CA PHE A 193 18.03 -5.95 1.35
C PHE A 193 18.19 -4.65 2.16
N TYR A 194 18.60 -4.74 3.43
CA TYR A 194 18.67 -3.58 4.32
C TYR A 194 19.86 -2.68 4.00
N ASP A 195 19.63 -1.36 3.91
CA ASP A 195 20.70 -0.35 3.82
C ASP A 195 20.54 0.70 4.95
N PRO A 196 21.41 0.69 5.99
CA PRO A 196 21.38 1.66 7.08
C PRO A 196 21.72 3.09 6.65
N ARG A 197 22.14 3.30 5.39
CA ARG A 197 22.41 4.63 4.83
C ARG A 197 21.15 5.25 4.20
N ALA A 198 20.21 4.43 3.72
CA ALA A 198 19.08 4.87 2.87
C ALA A 198 18.11 5.84 3.56
N ALA A 199 17.99 5.80 4.89
CA ALA A 199 17.25 6.80 5.68
C ALA A 199 18.13 7.43 6.78
N SER A 200 19.46 7.48 6.59
CA SER A 200 20.41 7.87 7.64
C SER A 200 20.19 9.28 8.19
N ALA A 201 19.67 10.21 7.38
CA ALA A 201 19.24 11.54 7.83
C ALA A 201 18.09 11.52 8.85
N ARG A 202 17.28 10.44 8.87
CA ARG A 202 16.22 10.17 9.85
C ARG A 202 16.68 9.30 11.03
N GLY A 203 17.94 8.85 11.04
CA GLY A 203 18.53 8.01 12.08
C GLY A 203 18.30 6.50 11.93
N THR A 204 17.88 6.02 10.75
CA THR A 204 17.62 4.60 10.50
C THR A 204 17.93 4.20 9.04
N GLY A 205 17.65 2.95 8.66
CA GLY A 205 17.78 2.44 7.29
C GLY A 205 16.44 2.07 6.66
N LEU A 206 16.51 1.60 5.42
CA LEU A 206 15.38 1.10 4.64
C LEU A 206 15.78 -0.12 3.83
N ASN A 207 14.77 -0.83 3.29
CA ASN A 207 14.98 -1.94 2.38
C ASN A 207 15.14 -1.44 0.93
N ARG A 208 16.17 -1.94 0.24
CA ARG A 208 16.37 -1.80 -1.21
C ARG A 208 15.35 -2.61 -1.98
N ASN A 209 15.03 -2.19 -3.21
CA ASN A 209 14.08 -2.90 -4.07
C ASN A 209 14.56 -4.32 -4.43
N GLY A 210 15.88 -4.54 -4.41
CA GLY A 210 16.50 -5.84 -4.65
C GLY A 210 17.97 -5.71 -5.03
N PHE A 211 18.55 -6.82 -5.49
CA PHE A 211 19.94 -6.87 -5.95
C PHE A 211 20.14 -7.80 -7.16
N TRP A 212 21.27 -7.61 -7.85
CA TRP A 212 21.83 -8.51 -8.83
C TRP A 212 23.19 -9.06 -8.33
N PRO A 213 23.56 -10.32 -8.66
CA PRO A 213 24.86 -10.89 -8.27
C PRO A 213 26.04 -10.37 -9.10
N THR A 214 25.77 -9.73 -10.23
CA THR A 214 26.77 -9.06 -11.09
C THR A 214 26.18 -7.77 -11.65
N SER A 215 27.02 -6.83 -12.09
CA SER A 215 26.57 -5.52 -12.59
C SER A 215 25.47 -5.64 -13.65
N PRO A 216 24.27 -5.07 -13.41
CA PRO A 216 23.26 -4.86 -14.45
C PRO A 216 23.67 -3.71 -15.39
N ALA A 217 22.82 -3.41 -16.38
CA ALA A 217 22.88 -2.16 -17.15
C ALA A 217 22.00 -1.07 -16.52
N GLU A 218 21.01 -1.50 -15.75
CA GLU A 218 20.10 -0.72 -14.91
C GLU A 218 20.85 0.00 -13.76
N CYS A 219 20.24 1.06 -13.20
CA CYS A 219 20.86 1.82 -12.11
C CYS A 219 21.13 0.92 -10.89
N SER A 220 22.40 0.78 -10.53
CA SER A 220 22.81 0.01 -9.36
C SER A 220 23.99 0.60 -8.60
N ILE A 221 24.02 0.30 -7.30
CA ILE A 221 25.05 0.71 -6.35
C ILE A 221 25.75 -0.56 -5.84
N PRO A 222 27.08 -0.71 -6.02
CA PRO A 222 27.80 -1.83 -5.45
C PRO A 222 27.82 -1.73 -3.92
N GLY A 223 27.49 -2.84 -3.25
CA GLY A 223 27.47 -2.95 -1.81
C GLY A 223 27.82 -4.35 -1.33
N ASN A 224 28.16 -4.48 -0.06
CA ASN A 224 28.37 -5.79 0.56
C ASN A 224 27.05 -6.26 1.17
N PHE A 225 26.72 -7.53 0.96
CA PHE A 225 25.72 -8.21 1.78
C PHE A 225 26.13 -8.08 3.26
N GLN A 226 25.18 -7.75 4.12
CA GLN A 226 25.34 -7.77 5.58
C GLN A 226 25.49 -9.24 6.07
N SER A 227 25.36 -9.52 7.37
CA SER A 227 25.69 -10.85 7.94
C SER A 227 27.16 -11.32 7.75
N GLY A 228 28.06 -10.46 7.23
CA GLY A 228 29.52 -10.71 7.18
C GLY A 228 30.04 -11.40 5.91
N HIS A 229 29.24 -11.44 4.85
CA HIS A 229 29.65 -11.99 3.56
C HIS A 229 30.63 -11.05 2.82
N THR A 230 31.53 -11.62 2.02
CA THR A 230 32.56 -10.87 1.26
C THR A 230 32.20 -10.67 -0.21
N GLU A 231 30.97 -11.01 -0.60
CA GLU A 231 30.45 -10.86 -1.97
C GLU A 231 29.93 -9.44 -2.19
N THR A 232 30.33 -8.82 -3.30
CA THR A 232 29.82 -7.51 -3.73
C THR A 232 28.58 -7.73 -4.59
N LEU A 233 27.42 -7.38 -4.04
CA LEU A 233 26.16 -7.37 -4.75
C LEU A 233 25.90 -5.98 -5.36
N PHE A 234 25.11 -5.96 -6.42
CA PHE A 234 24.72 -4.72 -7.12
C PHE A 234 23.29 -4.41 -6.71
N TYR A 235 23.10 -3.46 -5.80
CA TYR A 235 21.79 -3.07 -5.28
C TYR A 235 21.08 -2.12 -6.23
N ASN A 236 19.75 -2.23 -6.35
CA ASN A 236 18.97 -1.22 -7.04
C ASN A 236 19.18 0.17 -6.38
N CYS A 237 19.28 1.22 -7.20
CA CYS A 237 19.47 2.60 -6.73
C CYS A 237 18.34 3.08 -5.80
N SER A 238 17.12 2.59 -5.98
CA SER A 238 15.94 2.90 -5.17
C SER A 238 15.93 2.17 -3.83
N ALA A 239 15.08 2.64 -2.92
CA ALA A 239 14.70 1.96 -1.68
C ALA A 239 13.21 2.18 -1.46
N TYR A 240 12.53 1.25 -0.79
CA TYR A 240 11.13 1.43 -0.41
C TYR A 240 11.05 2.34 0.80
N ASP A 241 10.67 3.60 0.56
CA ASP A 241 10.73 4.67 1.54
C ASP A 241 9.36 5.25 1.93
N THR A 242 8.25 4.85 1.30
CA THR A 242 6.88 5.22 1.70
C THR A 242 6.26 4.21 2.67
N THR A 243 5.33 4.69 3.51
CA THR A 243 4.69 3.88 4.55
C THR A 243 3.54 3.04 3.98
N VAL A 244 2.74 3.58 3.07
CA VAL A 244 1.62 2.89 2.42
C VAL A 244 2.11 2.30 1.10
N SER A 245 2.83 1.20 1.21
CA SER A 245 3.21 0.32 0.12
C SER A 245 3.08 -1.13 0.60
N GLU A 246 2.73 -2.03 -0.31
CA GLU A 246 2.73 -3.48 -0.14
C GLU A 246 4.07 -3.99 0.40
N THR A 247 5.17 -3.35 -0.02
CA THR A 247 6.56 -3.75 0.27
C THR A 247 6.93 -3.69 1.74
N ARG A 248 6.12 -3.03 2.59
CA ARG A 248 6.30 -3.01 4.06
C ARG A 248 6.31 -4.41 4.69
N MET A 249 5.74 -5.41 4.01
CA MET A 249 5.88 -6.82 4.39
C MET A 249 7.35 -7.26 4.53
N THR A 250 8.24 -6.80 3.64
CA THR A 250 9.70 -7.03 3.70
C THR A 250 10.28 -6.52 5.01
N THR A 251 9.87 -5.32 5.43
CA THR A 251 10.30 -4.68 6.68
C THR A 251 9.77 -5.43 7.90
N TYR A 252 8.52 -5.90 7.86
CA TYR A 252 7.93 -6.67 8.97
C TYR A 252 8.61 -8.04 9.16
N LEU A 253 8.87 -8.76 8.07
CA LEU A 253 9.56 -10.06 8.13
C LEU A 253 11.03 -9.91 8.57
N GLY A 254 11.72 -8.87 8.10
CA GLY A 254 13.09 -8.58 8.56
C GLY A 254 13.17 -8.21 10.05
N ILE A 255 12.19 -7.46 10.57
CA ILE A 255 12.12 -7.10 12.00
C ILE A 255 11.76 -8.32 12.87
N ASP A 256 10.80 -9.16 12.45
CA ASP A 256 10.50 -10.43 13.11
C ASP A 256 11.73 -11.34 13.18
N LYS A 257 12.45 -11.50 12.06
CA LYS A 257 13.68 -12.29 12.01
C LYS A 257 14.83 -11.71 12.85
N GLY A 258 14.77 -10.41 13.19
CA GLY A 258 15.84 -9.69 13.90
C GLY A 258 16.98 -9.23 13.00
N GLU A 259 16.76 -9.29 11.68
CA GLU A 259 17.72 -8.98 10.61
C GLU A 259 17.64 -7.50 10.17
N VAL A 260 16.48 -6.86 10.40
CA VAL A 260 16.24 -5.44 10.18
C VAL A 260 15.95 -4.74 11.52
N PRO A 261 16.59 -3.61 11.86
CA PRO A 261 16.31 -2.89 13.09
C PRO A 261 14.87 -2.37 13.16
N ALA A 262 14.24 -2.49 14.34
CA ALA A 262 12.85 -2.07 14.58
C ALA A 262 12.58 -0.59 14.23
N SER A 263 13.58 0.30 14.33
CA SER A 263 13.45 1.71 13.94
C SER A 263 13.13 1.91 12.46
N SER A 264 13.45 0.95 11.59
CA SER A 264 13.12 0.98 10.15
C SER A 264 11.61 0.99 9.89
N PHE A 265 10.80 0.50 10.84
CA PHE A 265 9.34 0.60 10.81
C PHE A 265 8.85 2.07 10.78
N TYR A 266 9.60 2.98 11.42
CA TYR A 266 9.35 4.42 11.39
C TYR A 266 10.21 5.16 10.36
N GLY A 267 11.13 4.46 9.67
CA GLY A 267 12.02 5.05 8.67
C GLY A 267 11.32 5.48 7.38
N THR A 268 10.11 4.97 7.14
CA THR A 268 9.29 5.30 5.97
C THR A 268 8.48 6.59 6.15
N LEU A 269 8.37 7.34 5.06
CA LEU A 269 7.66 8.59 4.89
C LEU A 269 6.16 8.35 4.70
N ARG A 270 5.33 9.26 5.23
CA ARG A 270 3.87 9.25 4.99
C ARG A 270 3.52 10.06 3.74
N THR A 271 4.24 11.15 3.53
CA THR A 271 4.26 12.02 2.36
C THR A 271 5.69 12.52 2.16
N MET A 272 5.96 13.25 1.08
CA MET A 272 7.24 13.95 0.93
C MET A 272 7.26 15.23 1.78
N SER A 273 8.27 16.07 1.59
CA SER A 273 8.45 17.34 2.32
C SER A 273 7.22 18.26 2.15
N PRO A 274 6.76 18.99 3.18
CA PRO A 274 5.71 20.01 3.04
C PRO A 274 6.20 21.34 2.44
N GLY A 275 7.48 21.42 2.05
CA GLY A 275 8.06 22.55 1.32
C GLY A 275 8.30 22.23 -0.15
N CYS A 276 8.47 23.29 -0.96
CA CYS A 276 8.60 23.22 -2.42
C CYS A 276 9.85 22.46 -2.96
N ASP A 277 10.67 21.85 -2.09
CA ASP A 277 11.71 20.90 -2.50
C ASP A 277 11.12 19.57 -3.02
N ALA A 278 9.82 19.35 -2.79
CA ALA A 278 9.02 18.27 -3.35
C ALA A 278 7.70 18.80 -3.93
N ASP A 279 7.79 19.81 -4.81
CA ASP A 279 6.64 20.39 -5.52
C ASP A 279 6.10 19.49 -6.66
N TRP A 280 6.87 18.46 -7.05
CA TRP A 280 6.47 17.33 -7.90
C TRP A 280 5.51 16.34 -7.23
N GLN A 281 5.25 16.46 -5.93
CA GLN A 281 4.29 15.56 -5.27
C GLN A 281 2.85 16.07 -5.51
N GLU A 282 1.92 15.15 -5.79
CA GLU A 282 0.54 15.42 -6.23
C GLU A 282 -0.20 16.49 -5.39
N HIS A 283 -0.03 16.45 -4.07
CA HIS A 283 -0.66 17.40 -3.15
C HIS A 283 0.33 17.95 -2.11
N LYS A 284 0.22 19.24 -1.76
CA LYS A 284 0.94 19.83 -0.62
C LYS A 284 0.52 19.12 0.68
N PRO A 285 1.41 18.40 1.38
CA PRO A 285 1.01 17.60 2.52
C PRO A 285 0.85 18.43 3.79
N HIS A 286 -0.29 18.27 4.48
CA HIS A 286 -0.50 18.79 5.82
C HIS A 286 -0.26 17.68 6.86
N GLY A 287 0.25 18.03 8.03
CA GLY A 287 0.58 17.04 9.06
C GLY A 287 1.47 17.59 10.17
N VAL A 288 1.97 16.68 11.01
CA VAL A 288 2.77 17.04 12.20
C VAL A 288 3.99 16.13 12.37
N SER A 289 5.11 16.72 12.78
CA SER A 289 6.29 15.93 13.17
C SER A 289 6.07 15.25 14.51
N ARG A 290 6.20 13.91 14.56
CA ARG A 290 6.19 13.09 15.78
C ARG A 290 7.50 12.30 15.88
N THR A 291 7.93 11.96 17.10
CA THR A 291 9.15 11.17 17.31
C THR A 291 8.79 9.81 17.92
N TYR A 292 9.22 8.73 17.27
CA TYR A 292 9.06 7.36 17.72
C TYR A 292 10.42 6.72 17.88
N ASP A 293 10.75 6.29 19.11
CA ASP A 293 12.02 5.60 19.44
C ASP A 293 13.28 6.33 18.93
N GLY A 294 13.25 7.67 18.97
CA GLY A 294 14.31 8.57 18.48
C GLY A 294 14.20 8.98 17.00
N ILE A 295 13.37 8.30 16.20
CA ILE A 295 13.12 8.62 14.79
C ILE A 295 12.04 9.70 14.69
N THR A 296 12.37 10.88 14.18
CA THR A 296 11.38 11.93 13.90
C THR A 296 10.80 11.75 12.50
N VAL A 297 9.48 11.63 12.44
CA VAL A 297 8.68 11.37 11.24
C VAL A 297 7.69 12.51 11.05
N PHE A 298 7.58 13.03 9.84
CA PHE A 298 6.45 13.87 9.46
C PHE A 298 5.24 12.98 9.20
N GLU A 299 4.25 13.01 10.10
CA GLU A 299 2.95 12.35 9.91
C GLU A 299 2.08 13.20 9.00
N GLY A 300 2.54 13.33 7.75
CA GLY A 300 1.85 14.01 6.66
C GLY A 300 0.67 13.21 6.13
N THR A 301 -0.28 13.91 5.52
CA THR A 301 -1.44 13.37 4.83
C THR A 301 -1.79 14.24 3.64
N TYR A 302 -2.52 13.68 2.68
CA TYR A 302 -3.18 14.41 1.60
C TYR A 302 -4.65 14.62 1.91
N ARG A 303 -5.23 15.64 1.28
CA ARG A 303 -6.63 16.03 1.40
C ARG A 303 -7.39 15.44 0.23
N TYR A 304 -8.39 14.61 0.54
CA TYR A 304 -9.26 14.05 -0.48
C TYR A 304 -10.70 14.11 -0.01
N ARG A 305 -11.51 14.95 -0.69
CA ARG A 305 -12.97 15.08 -0.47
C ARG A 305 -13.40 15.28 1.00
N GLY A 306 -12.58 16.01 1.76
CA GLY A 306 -12.81 16.29 3.19
C GLY A 306 -12.29 15.21 4.16
N MET A 307 -11.59 14.19 3.66
CA MET A 307 -10.79 13.26 4.46
C MET A 307 -9.32 13.68 4.44
N SER A 308 -8.60 13.39 5.53
CA SER A 308 -7.13 13.34 5.54
C SER A 308 -6.70 11.88 5.43
N ILE A 309 -5.80 11.56 4.51
CA ILE A 309 -5.37 10.19 4.22
C ILE A 309 -3.85 10.15 4.06
N VAL A 310 -3.17 9.14 4.58
CA VAL A 310 -1.78 8.86 4.22
C VAL A 310 -1.80 8.19 2.84
N PRO A 311 -1.27 8.85 1.79
CA PRO A 311 -1.30 8.36 0.42
C PRO A 311 -0.39 7.14 0.19
N GLY A 312 -0.66 6.40 -0.88
CA GLY A 312 0.27 5.43 -1.45
C GLY A 312 1.34 6.09 -2.32
N TRP A 313 2.17 5.32 -3.01
CA TRP A 313 2.98 5.83 -4.11
C TRP A 313 2.10 6.20 -5.32
N GLY A 314 1.19 5.30 -5.71
CA GLY A 314 0.23 5.49 -6.80
C GLY A 314 -1.25 5.48 -6.38
N GLY A 315 -1.55 5.37 -5.08
CA GLY A 315 -2.93 5.48 -4.58
C GLY A 315 -3.83 4.27 -4.85
N SER A 316 -3.23 3.10 -5.11
CA SER A 316 -3.96 1.85 -5.33
C SER A 316 -4.46 1.19 -4.04
N MET A 317 -5.50 0.36 -4.19
CA MET A 317 -5.96 -0.52 -3.10
C MET A 317 -4.97 -1.64 -2.77
N PHE A 318 -4.13 -2.02 -3.73
CA PHE A 318 -3.08 -3.03 -3.58
C PHE A 318 -2.01 -2.59 -2.57
N GLU A 319 -1.42 -1.41 -2.79
CA GLU A 319 -0.43 -0.78 -1.88
C GLU A 319 -0.98 -0.65 -0.46
N ALA A 320 -2.25 -0.24 -0.34
CA ALA A 320 -2.90 -0.03 0.93
C ALA A 320 -3.20 -1.34 1.67
N LEU A 321 -3.84 -2.32 1.04
CA LEU A 321 -4.52 -3.41 1.75
C LEU A 321 -3.89 -4.81 1.59
N MET A 322 -2.96 -5.04 0.66
CA MET A 322 -2.37 -6.38 0.50
C MET A 322 -1.68 -6.89 1.79
N PRO A 323 -0.90 -6.08 2.55
CA PRO A 323 -0.32 -6.53 3.81
C PRO A 323 -1.34 -6.80 4.92
N ASP A 324 -2.48 -6.10 4.95
CA ASP A 324 -3.54 -6.36 5.93
C ASP A 324 -4.20 -7.74 5.73
N LEU A 325 -4.13 -8.36 4.54
CA LEU A 325 -4.57 -9.75 4.36
C LEU A 325 -3.84 -10.75 5.28
N PHE A 326 -2.62 -10.42 5.73
CA PHE A 326 -1.74 -11.29 6.52
C PHE A 326 -1.47 -10.73 7.92
N VAL A 327 -1.38 -9.41 8.07
CA VAL A 327 -1.15 -8.75 9.36
C VAL A 327 -2.44 -8.08 9.83
N PRO A 328 -2.85 -8.19 11.10
CA PRO A 328 -4.03 -7.50 11.62
C PRO A 328 -3.83 -5.97 11.81
N GLU A 329 -3.29 -5.27 10.81
CA GLU A 329 -2.80 -3.89 10.88
C GLU A 329 -3.84 -2.93 11.46
N ALA A 330 -5.07 -2.96 10.94
CA ALA A 330 -6.15 -2.09 11.39
C ALA A 330 -6.52 -2.30 12.88
N SER A 331 -6.32 -3.51 13.41
CA SER A 331 -6.57 -3.84 14.82
C SER A 331 -5.38 -3.54 15.75
N TRP A 332 -4.15 -3.58 15.22
CA TRP A 332 -2.92 -3.34 15.98
C TRP A 332 -2.53 -1.86 16.00
N GLY A 333 -2.80 -1.12 14.92
CA GLY A 333 -2.65 0.32 14.81
C GLY A 333 -3.99 1.05 14.72
N PRO A 334 -4.85 1.06 15.77
CA PRO A 334 -6.16 1.71 15.75
C PRO A 334 -6.11 3.25 15.68
N ARG A 335 -4.90 3.83 15.62
CA ARG A 335 -4.63 5.27 15.45
C ARG A 335 -3.80 5.57 14.19
N SER A 336 -3.51 4.56 13.38
CA SER A 336 -2.84 4.66 12.08
C SER A 336 -3.64 3.88 11.03
N TRP A 337 -3.33 2.59 10.84
CA TRP A 337 -3.99 1.71 9.87
C TRP A 337 -5.49 1.54 10.10
N GLY A 338 -5.94 1.50 11.37
CA GLY A 338 -7.36 1.43 11.73
C GLY A 338 -8.17 2.68 11.38
N LEU A 339 -7.49 3.77 11.02
CA LEU A 339 -8.09 4.97 10.42
C LEU A 339 -7.85 4.98 8.90
N ASN A 340 -6.62 4.73 8.44
CA ASN A 340 -6.26 4.88 7.02
C ASN A 340 -6.98 3.88 6.11
N HIS A 341 -6.97 2.58 6.45
CA HIS A 341 -7.53 1.53 5.60
C HIS A 341 -9.01 1.76 5.24
N PRO A 342 -9.94 2.00 6.19
CA PRO A 342 -11.33 2.31 5.84
C PRO A 342 -11.48 3.67 5.11
N LEU A 343 -10.57 4.62 5.30
CA LEU A 343 -10.59 5.89 4.55
C LEU A 343 -10.11 5.72 3.11
N THR A 344 -9.10 4.89 2.83
CA THR A 344 -8.71 4.52 1.46
C THR A 344 -9.85 3.83 0.73
N VAL A 345 -10.55 2.88 1.38
CA VAL A 345 -11.76 2.25 0.80
C VAL A 345 -12.85 3.29 0.51
N ARG A 346 -13.12 4.22 1.44
CA ARG A 346 -14.10 5.29 1.24
C ARG A 346 -13.70 6.22 0.09
N ALA A 347 -12.44 6.63 0.02
CA ALA A 347 -11.92 7.54 -1.01
C ALA A 347 -12.01 6.91 -2.41
N GLN A 348 -11.58 5.65 -2.56
CA GLN A 348 -11.72 4.93 -3.82
C GLN A 348 -13.19 4.76 -4.27
N LYS A 349 -14.13 4.62 -3.32
CA LYS A 349 -15.56 4.65 -3.62
C LYS A 349 -16.04 6.02 -4.08
N GLU A 350 -15.75 7.08 -3.33
CA GLU A 350 -16.18 8.44 -3.69
C GLU A 350 -15.59 8.89 -5.03
N HIS A 351 -14.36 8.47 -5.36
CA HIS A 351 -13.76 8.69 -6.67
C HIS A 351 -14.59 8.05 -7.79
N GLY A 352 -14.77 6.72 -7.74
CA GLY A 352 -15.42 5.97 -8.81
C GLY A 352 -16.94 6.22 -8.94
N ILE A 353 -17.61 6.57 -7.84
CA ILE A 353 -19.06 6.80 -7.81
C ILE A 353 -19.42 8.28 -8.01
N ASP A 354 -18.83 9.18 -7.21
CA ASP A 354 -19.32 10.55 -7.04
C ASP A 354 -18.48 11.63 -7.76
N GLU A 355 -17.25 11.30 -8.16
CA GLU A 355 -16.30 12.25 -8.76
C GLU A 355 -16.09 11.98 -10.25
N ALA A 356 -15.54 10.82 -10.60
CA ALA A 356 -15.28 10.41 -11.97
C ALA A 356 -16.53 9.82 -12.67
N GLY A 357 -17.60 9.58 -11.91
CA GLY A 357 -18.91 9.17 -12.43
C GLY A 357 -18.90 7.83 -13.17
N TYR A 358 -17.94 6.95 -12.89
CA TYR A 358 -17.85 5.61 -13.47
C TYR A 358 -18.99 4.70 -13.00
N GLY A 359 -19.54 4.95 -11.80
CA GLY A 359 -20.56 4.12 -11.16
C GLY A 359 -20.03 2.81 -10.58
N PHE A 360 -18.71 2.58 -10.67
CA PHE A 360 -17.97 1.43 -10.15
C PHE A 360 -16.66 1.91 -9.51
N TRP A 361 -16.08 1.10 -8.62
CA TRP A 361 -14.85 1.43 -7.91
C TRP A 361 -13.93 0.21 -7.73
N GLY A 362 -12.69 0.45 -7.29
CA GLY A 362 -11.67 -0.57 -7.07
C GLY A 362 -10.54 -0.45 -8.09
N PHE A 363 -9.61 0.46 -7.82
CA PHE A 363 -8.48 0.80 -8.67
C PHE A 363 -7.18 0.22 -8.07
N SER A 364 -6.59 -0.71 -8.80
CA SER A 364 -5.27 -1.29 -8.55
C SER A 364 -4.60 -1.66 -9.88
N PRO A 365 -3.26 -1.79 -9.92
CA PRO A 365 -2.55 -2.36 -11.06
C PRO A 365 -3.11 -3.73 -11.48
N ALA A 366 -3.34 -3.89 -12.78
CA ALA A 366 -3.99 -5.07 -13.36
C ALA A 366 -3.72 -5.18 -14.87
N SER A 367 -4.24 -6.23 -15.52
CA SER A 367 -4.30 -6.30 -16.98
C SER A 367 -5.06 -5.12 -17.60
N ASP A 368 -4.44 -4.41 -18.55
CA ASP A 368 -5.13 -3.40 -19.36
C ASP A 368 -6.19 -4.11 -20.25
N PRO A 369 -7.48 -3.69 -20.21
CA PRO A 369 -8.54 -4.24 -21.06
C PRO A 369 -8.29 -4.12 -22.57
N PHE A 370 -7.49 -3.14 -22.99
CA PHE A 370 -7.11 -2.89 -24.38
C PHE A 370 -5.80 -3.59 -24.79
N GLY A 371 -5.06 -4.16 -23.83
CA GLY A 371 -3.92 -5.06 -24.07
C GLY A 371 -2.65 -4.65 -23.31
N GLY A 372 -1.94 -5.64 -22.76
CA GLY A 372 -0.80 -5.39 -21.87
C GLY A 372 -1.20 -5.26 -20.40
N TYR A 373 -0.36 -4.61 -19.61
CA TYR A 373 -0.54 -4.40 -18.17
C TYR A 373 -0.51 -2.91 -17.87
N ALA A 374 -1.26 -2.47 -16.87
CA ALA A 374 -1.38 -1.07 -16.50
C ALA A 374 -1.53 -0.92 -14.99
N GLU A 375 -0.79 0.04 -14.44
CA GLU A 375 -1.00 0.51 -13.07
C GLU A 375 -2.20 1.46 -13.03
N TYR A 376 -3.16 1.20 -12.15
CA TYR A 376 -4.35 2.01 -11.90
C TYR A 376 -4.52 2.29 -10.40
N GLY A 377 -5.05 3.46 -10.06
CA GLY A 377 -5.23 3.92 -8.68
C GLY A 377 -6.22 5.08 -8.62
N VAL A 378 -6.06 5.94 -7.62
CA VAL A 378 -6.68 7.27 -7.59
C VAL A 378 -5.53 8.27 -7.43
N ASP A 379 -5.37 9.15 -8.40
CA ASP A 379 -4.22 10.05 -8.53
C ASP A 379 -3.99 10.88 -7.26
N GLU A 380 -5.04 11.56 -6.80
CA GLU A 380 -5.08 12.36 -5.56
C GLU A 380 -4.71 11.59 -4.26
N LEU A 381 -4.61 10.26 -4.33
CA LEU A 381 -4.20 9.36 -3.23
C LEU A 381 -2.80 8.73 -3.45
N GLY A 382 -2.12 9.03 -4.54
CA GLY A 382 -0.73 8.70 -4.82
C GLY A 382 0.19 9.90 -4.56
N ILE A 383 1.45 9.65 -4.19
CA ILE A 383 2.47 10.69 -3.93
C ILE A 383 3.05 11.28 -5.23
N LYS A 384 3.04 10.52 -6.32
CA LYS A 384 3.67 10.85 -7.60
C LYS A 384 2.69 11.60 -8.52
N ASP A 385 3.13 12.70 -9.12
CA ASP A 385 2.36 13.56 -10.05
C ASP A 385 2.02 12.86 -11.38
N ASP A 386 2.92 12.04 -11.94
CA ASP A 386 2.56 11.05 -12.97
C ASP A 386 2.18 9.71 -12.31
N GLY A 387 1.20 9.77 -11.40
CA GLY A 387 0.71 8.67 -10.56
C GLY A 387 -0.09 7.58 -11.28
N TYR A 388 -0.85 6.78 -10.52
CA TYR A 388 -1.72 5.76 -11.12
C TYR A 388 -3.13 6.33 -11.35
N HIS A 389 -3.34 6.92 -12.52
CA HIS A 389 -4.64 7.41 -12.94
C HIS A 389 -5.70 6.28 -12.96
N SER A 390 -6.99 6.66 -12.80
CA SER A 390 -8.10 5.70 -12.63
C SER A 390 -8.77 5.23 -13.93
N ASP A 391 -8.29 5.73 -15.08
CA ASP A 391 -8.84 5.46 -16.40
C ASP A 391 -7.79 5.06 -17.45
N ARG A 392 -8.30 4.62 -18.60
CA ARG A 392 -7.51 4.34 -19.79
C ARG A 392 -6.85 5.59 -20.38
N GLU A 393 -7.55 6.72 -20.36
CA GLU A 393 -7.10 7.99 -20.96
C GLU A 393 -5.92 8.63 -20.21
N ARG A 394 -5.56 8.13 -19.03
CA ARG A 394 -4.47 8.63 -18.18
C ARG A 394 -4.74 10.07 -17.72
N THR A 395 -5.94 10.27 -17.17
CA THR A 395 -6.40 11.56 -16.65
C THR A 395 -5.71 11.89 -15.32
N ASN A 396 -4.65 12.69 -15.41
CA ASN A 396 -3.95 13.30 -14.27
C ASN A 396 -4.81 14.40 -13.57
N VAL A 397 -4.62 14.63 -12.26
CA VAL A 397 -5.41 15.57 -11.44
C VAL A 397 -4.58 16.76 -10.88
N ASP A 398 -3.60 17.25 -11.63
CA ASP A 398 -2.68 18.34 -11.23
C ASP A 398 -3.38 19.63 -10.73
N ARG A 399 -3.26 19.89 -9.42
CA ARG A 399 -3.85 21.01 -8.66
C ARG A 399 -2.79 21.98 -8.12
N ASP A 400 -3.22 23.19 -7.78
CA ASP A 400 -2.36 24.24 -7.21
C ASP A 400 -1.61 23.78 -5.94
N HIS A 401 -0.33 23.43 -6.07
CA HIS A 401 0.57 23.27 -4.94
C HIS A 401 0.93 24.67 -4.39
N ALA A 402 0.04 25.22 -3.57
CA ALA A 402 0.08 26.60 -3.11
C ALA A 402 1.44 27.02 -2.52
N ASP A 403 1.88 28.22 -2.90
CA ASP A 403 3.21 28.81 -2.70
C ASP A 403 4.37 28.20 -3.54
N CYS A 404 4.17 27.06 -4.21
CA CYS A 404 5.19 26.36 -4.99
C CYS A 404 4.94 26.46 -6.51
N ASN A 405 3.80 25.95 -6.98
CA ASN A 405 3.44 25.92 -8.40
C ASN A 405 1.96 26.31 -8.64
N THR A 406 1.46 26.06 -9.86
CA THR A 406 0.07 26.32 -10.26
C THR A 406 -0.37 25.16 -11.13
N GLY A 407 -1.46 24.50 -10.74
CA GLY A 407 -1.87 23.24 -11.33
C GLY A 407 -2.42 23.41 -12.73
N THR A 408 -2.07 22.50 -13.62
CA THR A 408 -2.45 22.54 -15.04
C THR A 408 -3.77 21.84 -15.35
N ASN A 409 -4.28 20.99 -14.44
CA ASN A 409 -5.53 20.23 -14.65
C ASN A 409 -6.41 20.09 -13.38
N PRO A 410 -6.72 21.16 -12.62
CA PRO A 410 -7.35 21.06 -11.29
C PRO A 410 -8.82 20.59 -11.29
N ALA A 411 -9.46 20.49 -12.46
CA ALA A 411 -10.84 20.08 -12.64
C ALA A 411 -10.97 19.21 -13.92
N PRO A 412 -10.42 17.98 -13.90
CA PRO A 412 -10.32 17.14 -15.09
C PRO A 412 -11.68 16.55 -15.53
N THR A 413 -11.74 16.08 -16.77
CA THR A 413 -12.86 15.27 -17.27
C THR A 413 -12.40 13.83 -17.49
N PHE A 414 -12.59 12.99 -16.47
CA PHE A 414 -12.24 11.57 -16.49
C PHE A 414 -12.85 10.80 -17.67
N GLY A 415 -12.09 9.85 -18.21
CA GLY A 415 -12.37 9.01 -19.37
C GLY A 415 -12.99 7.64 -19.04
N ASP A 416 -12.55 6.59 -19.71
CA ASP A 416 -13.03 5.22 -19.54
C ASP A 416 -12.36 4.55 -18.33
N GLY A 417 -12.94 4.79 -17.15
CA GLY A 417 -12.46 4.29 -15.86
C GLY A 417 -12.27 2.77 -15.84
N VAL A 418 -11.11 2.32 -15.36
CA VAL A 418 -10.74 0.90 -15.33
C VAL A 418 -10.72 0.40 -13.88
N VAL A 419 -11.62 -0.53 -13.56
CA VAL A 419 -11.68 -1.16 -12.24
C VAL A 419 -11.26 -2.62 -12.30
N THR A 420 -10.59 -3.11 -11.25
CA THR A 420 -10.26 -4.52 -11.06
C THR A 420 -11.08 -5.12 -9.90
N PRO A 421 -11.71 -6.30 -10.10
CA PRO A 421 -12.42 -6.98 -9.03
C PRO A 421 -11.56 -7.27 -7.79
N HIS A 422 -10.24 -7.54 -7.93
CA HIS A 422 -9.40 -7.88 -6.78
C HIS A 422 -9.36 -6.73 -5.76
N ALA A 423 -9.33 -5.47 -6.21
CA ALA A 423 -9.34 -4.29 -5.36
C ALA A 423 -10.63 -4.19 -4.53
N SER A 424 -11.77 -4.58 -5.10
CA SER A 424 -13.02 -4.72 -4.35
C SER A 424 -12.94 -5.86 -3.31
N PHE A 425 -12.34 -7.00 -3.64
CA PHE A 425 -12.19 -8.10 -2.68
C PHE A 425 -11.32 -7.71 -1.47
N LEU A 426 -10.23 -6.94 -1.66
CA LEU A 426 -9.42 -6.41 -0.56
C LEU A 426 -10.23 -5.57 0.46
N ALA A 427 -11.30 -4.90 0.02
CA ALA A 427 -12.17 -4.10 0.89
C ALA A 427 -13.18 -4.91 1.72
N LEU A 428 -13.27 -6.24 1.59
CA LEU A 428 -14.29 -7.07 2.27
C LEU A 428 -14.35 -6.88 3.80
N GLY A 429 -13.21 -6.63 4.44
CA GLY A 429 -13.14 -6.38 5.89
C GLY A 429 -13.66 -5.01 6.35
N TYR A 430 -13.83 -4.06 5.41
CA TYR A 430 -14.15 -2.66 5.68
C TYR A 430 -15.54 -2.25 5.18
N ASP A 431 -15.93 -2.70 3.99
CA ASP A 431 -17.27 -2.47 3.43
C ASP A 431 -17.78 -3.68 2.63
N ARG A 432 -18.03 -4.80 3.32
CA ARG A 432 -18.62 -6.00 2.73
C ARG A 432 -19.89 -5.72 1.90
N ALA A 433 -20.72 -4.76 2.30
CA ALA A 433 -21.97 -4.45 1.61
C ALA A 433 -21.73 -3.75 0.27
N GLY A 434 -20.91 -2.70 0.25
CA GLY A 434 -20.52 -2.01 -0.98
C GLY A 434 -19.69 -2.88 -1.93
N VAL A 435 -18.88 -3.79 -1.40
CA VAL A 435 -18.12 -4.77 -2.20
C VAL A 435 -19.05 -5.76 -2.90
N LEU A 436 -20.03 -6.33 -2.20
CA LEU A 436 -20.98 -7.28 -2.79
C LEU A 436 -21.90 -6.61 -3.82
N ASP A 437 -22.32 -5.35 -3.61
CA ASP A 437 -23.03 -4.57 -4.64
C ASP A 437 -22.15 -4.33 -5.87
N ASN A 438 -20.93 -3.82 -5.69
CA ASN A 438 -20.02 -3.48 -6.80
C ASN A 438 -19.69 -4.72 -7.65
N LEU A 439 -19.30 -5.82 -7.01
CA LEU A 439 -19.01 -7.10 -7.69
C LEU A 439 -20.26 -7.72 -8.33
N GLY A 440 -21.40 -7.68 -7.64
CA GLY A 440 -22.68 -8.18 -8.17
C GLY A 440 -23.14 -7.40 -9.40
N ARG A 441 -22.92 -6.08 -9.42
CA ARG A 441 -23.19 -5.20 -10.56
C ARG A 441 -22.18 -5.39 -11.69
N LEU A 442 -20.87 -5.52 -11.40
CA LEU A 442 -19.86 -5.84 -12.41
C LEU A 442 -20.23 -7.13 -13.17
N ARG A 443 -20.52 -8.20 -12.43
CA ARG A 443 -20.91 -9.52 -12.95
C ARG A 443 -22.23 -9.53 -13.73
N SER A 444 -23.11 -8.54 -13.52
CA SER A 444 -24.44 -8.48 -14.17
C SER A 444 -24.56 -7.42 -15.27
N GLN A 445 -23.64 -6.47 -15.34
CA GLN A 445 -23.62 -5.41 -16.35
C GLN A 445 -22.52 -5.60 -17.42
N PHE A 446 -21.49 -6.40 -17.12
CA PHE A 446 -20.40 -6.73 -18.05
C PHE A 446 -20.16 -8.24 -18.15
N GLU A 447 -19.47 -8.68 -19.20
CA GLU A 447 -18.96 -10.06 -19.32
C GLU A 447 -17.69 -10.27 -18.46
N SER A 448 -17.68 -9.75 -17.22
CA SER A 448 -16.51 -9.68 -16.33
C SER A 448 -16.24 -10.97 -15.52
N TYR A 449 -16.90 -12.07 -15.86
CA TYR A 449 -16.85 -13.33 -15.10
C TYR A 449 -16.84 -14.51 -16.08
N GLY A 450 -15.92 -15.44 -15.87
CA GLY A 450 -15.68 -16.60 -16.73
C GLY A 450 -15.53 -17.91 -15.94
N PRO A 451 -15.01 -18.99 -16.58
CA PRO A 451 -14.82 -20.29 -15.93
C PRO A 451 -13.78 -20.26 -14.80
N GLY A 452 -12.90 -19.26 -14.79
CA GLY A 452 -11.91 -18.99 -13.75
C GLY A 452 -12.34 -17.95 -12.71
N GLY A 453 -13.62 -17.59 -12.64
CA GLY A 453 -14.14 -16.53 -11.77
C GLY A 453 -14.08 -15.16 -12.42
N PHE A 454 -13.95 -14.10 -11.62
CA PHE A 454 -13.83 -12.73 -12.11
C PHE A 454 -12.58 -12.53 -12.96
N TYR A 455 -12.76 -11.99 -14.17
CA TYR A 455 -11.67 -11.53 -15.02
C TYR A 455 -10.98 -10.30 -14.42
N ASP A 456 -9.72 -10.12 -14.80
CA ASP A 456 -8.77 -9.18 -14.22
C ASP A 456 -9.27 -7.72 -14.06
N ALA A 457 -9.88 -7.14 -15.11
CA ALA A 457 -10.24 -5.73 -15.14
C ALA A 457 -11.37 -5.42 -16.14
N VAL A 458 -12.07 -4.30 -15.93
CA VAL A 458 -13.14 -3.78 -16.80
C VAL A 458 -12.97 -2.27 -16.99
N ALA A 459 -12.92 -1.82 -18.24
CA ALA A 459 -13.09 -0.41 -18.61
C ALA A 459 -14.59 -0.11 -18.74
N VAL A 460 -15.17 0.60 -17.77
CA VAL A 460 -16.62 0.49 -17.47
C VAL A 460 -17.53 1.36 -18.33
N ARG A 461 -17.01 2.36 -19.06
CA ARG A 461 -17.80 3.16 -20.00
C ARG A 461 -17.83 2.54 -21.40
N SER A 462 -16.76 1.88 -21.85
CA SER A 462 -16.77 1.07 -23.08
C SER A 462 -17.34 -0.34 -22.88
N GLY A 463 -17.28 -0.86 -21.65
CA GLY A 463 -17.58 -2.26 -21.34
C GLY A 463 -16.48 -3.23 -21.79
N THR A 464 -15.27 -2.74 -22.07
CA THR A 464 -14.14 -3.58 -22.48
C THR A 464 -13.61 -4.37 -21.29
N VAL A 465 -13.50 -5.70 -21.40
CA VAL A 465 -13.08 -6.60 -20.32
C VAL A 465 -11.72 -7.22 -20.64
N ALA A 466 -10.78 -7.14 -19.69
CA ALA A 466 -9.52 -7.87 -19.75
C ALA A 466 -9.76 -9.38 -19.50
N LYS A 467 -10.24 -10.11 -20.51
CA LYS A 467 -10.59 -11.55 -20.41
C LYS A 467 -9.36 -12.46 -20.29
N ARG A 468 -8.70 -12.37 -19.14
CA ARG A 468 -7.59 -13.18 -18.66
C ARG A 468 -7.59 -13.19 -17.13
N TYR A 469 -6.68 -13.94 -16.55
CA TYR A 469 -6.51 -14.05 -15.10
C TYR A 469 -5.02 -13.93 -14.76
N LEU A 470 -4.66 -13.02 -13.85
CA LEU A 470 -3.35 -12.96 -13.20
C LEU A 470 -3.36 -13.75 -11.89
N SER A 471 -2.32 -14.56 -11.67
CA SER A 471 -2.22 -15.45 -10.51
C SER A 471 -2.17 -14.70 -9.16
N LEU A 472 -1.55 -13.52 -9.11
CA LEU A 472 -1.52 -12.65 -7.94
C LEU A 472 -2.92 -12.15 -7.58
N ASP A 473 -3.63 -11.49 -8.50
CA ASP A 473 -5.01 -11.02 -8.35
C ASP A 473 -5.95 -12.12 -7.83
N GLN A 474 -5.92 -13.29 -8.50
CA GLN A 474 -6.72 -14.45 -8.11
C GLN A 474 -6.37 -14.95 -6.70
N SER A 475 -5.08 -14.91 -6.32
CA SER A 475 -4.65 -15.31 -4.97
C SER A 475 -5.04 -14.31 -3.87
N MET A 476 -5.11 -13.01 -4.17
CA MET A 476 -5.63 -12.00 -3.25
C MET A 476 -7.13 -12.16 -3.02
N ILE A 477 -7.89 -12.49 -4.09
CA ILE A 477 -9.33 -12.84 -3.97
C ILE A 477 -9.52 -14.04 -3.03
N MET A 478 -8.72 -15.11 -3.18
CA MET A 478 -8.79 -16.27 -2.30
C MET A 478 -8.46 -15.93 -0.83
N GLY A 479 -7.44 -15.11 -0.59
CA GLY A 479 -7.07 -14.67 0.76
C GLY A 479 -8.12 -13.77 1.42
N ALA A 480 -8.70 -12.84 0.66
CA ALA A 480 -9.75 -11.94 1.13
C ALA A 480 -11.04 -12.70 1.47
N ILE A 481 -11.47 -13.65 0.62
CA ILE A 481 -12.64 -14.50 0.92
C ILE A 481 -12.37 -15.40 2.13
N LEU A 482 -11.16 -15.97 2.28
CA LEU A 482 -10.80 -16.74 3.46
C LEU A 482 -10.95 -15.91 4.75
N ASN A 483 -10.39 -14.71 4.81
CA ASN A 483 -10.51 -13.84 5.98
C ASN A 483 -11.97 -13.46 6.27
N ALA A 484 -12.73 -13.06 5.24
CA ALA A 484 -14.12 -12.63 5.38
C ALA A 484 -15.08 -13.76 5.79
N GLU A 485 -14.82 -15.02 5.38
CA GLU A 485 -15.70 -16.17 5.65
C GLU A 485 -15.23 -17.08 6.79
N ARG A 486 -14.00 -16.92 7.28
CA ARG A 486 -13.41 -17.73 8.37
C ARG A 486 -12.84 -16.92 9.54
N GLY A 487 -13.03 -15.60 9.54
CA GLY A 487 -12.67 -14.73 10.66
C GLY A 487 -11.17 -14.49 10.77
N ASP A 488 -10.61 -13.85 9.75
CA ASP A 488 -9.18 -13.53 9.64
C ASP A 488 -8.22 -14.74 9.73
N ALA A 489 -8.68 -15.91 9.24
CA ALA A 489 -7.93 -17.15 9.30
C ALA A 489 -6.55 -17.08 8.60
N LEU A 490 -6.39 -16.31 7.51
CA LEU A 490 -5.08 -16.13 6.87
C LEU A 490 -4.12 -15.39 7.80
N LYS A 491 -4.61 -14.35 8.49
CA LYS A 491 -3.85 -13.60 9.50
C LYS A 491 -3.47 -14.51 10.67
N GLY A 492 -4.40 -15.37 11.11
CA GLY A 492 -4.18 -16.36 12.15
C GLY A 492 -3.20 -17.49 11.81
N TYR A 493 -2.94 -17.77 10.53
CA TYR A 493 -1.89 -18.69 10.09
C TYR A 493 -0.54 -18.01 9.85
N PHE A 494 -0.53 -16.72 9.48
CA PHE A 494 0.69 -15.95 9.26
C PHE A 494 1.34 -15.46 10.57
N VAL A 495 0.54 -14.97 11.51
CA VAL A 495 1.01 -14.41 12.79
C VAL A 495 1.29 -15.53 13.80
N ASP A 496 2.50 -15.53 14.36
CA ASP A 496 2.86 -16.30 15.55
C ASP A 496 3.21 -15.35 16.71
N GLU A 497 3.44 -15.91 17.90
CA GLU A 497 3.80 -15.14 19.10
C GLU A 497 5.09 -14.31 18.90
N ARG A 498 6.04 -14.78 18.07
CA ARG A 498 7.26 -14.06 17.74
C ARG A 498 6.96 -12.77 16.96
N PHE A 499 6.26 -12.90 15.84
CA PHE A 499 5.92 -11.77 14.96
C PHE A 499 4.99 -10.78 15.67
N GLU A 500 4.03 -11.29 16.44
CA GLU A 500 3.13 -10.46 17.25
C GLU A 500 3.90 -9.59 18.24
N ASN A 501 4.84 -10.17 19.00
CA ASN A 501 5.67 -9.43 19.96
C ASN A 501 6.65 -8.45 19.28
N ALA A 502 7.12 -8.75 18.06
CA ALA A 502 8.02 -7.88 17.31
C ALA A 502 7.31 -6.67 16.67
N ILE A 503 6.12 -6.87 16.08
CA ILE A 503 5.47 -5.89 15.20
C ILE A 503 4.30 -5.15 15.87
N ARG A 504 3.48 -5.81 16.72
CA ARG A 504 2.32 -5.15 17.35
C ARG A 504 2.70 -3.91 18.16
N PRO A 505 3.77 -3.89 18.98
CA PRO A 505 4.12 -2.70 19.77
C PRO A 505 4.44 -1.48 18.89
N LEU A 506 5.03 -1.70 17.71
CA LEU A 506 5.39 -0.63 16.76
C LEU A 506 4.13 -0.04 16.12
N MET A 507 3.20 -0.90 15.68
CA MET A 507 1.88 -0.49 15.18
C MET A 507 1.04 0.23 16.24
N GLN A 508 1.08 -0.23 17.50
CA GLN A 508 0.34 0.40 18.61
C GLN A 508 0.86 1.80 18.95
N ALA A 509 2.18 2.01 18.88
CA ALA A 509 2.81 3.31 19.15
C ALA A 509 2.49 4.34 18.07
N GLN A 510 2.46 3.92 16.81
CA GLN A 510 2.21 4.74 15.61
C GLN A 510 0.89 5.53 15.68
N ILE A 511 0.88 6.71 15.05
CA ILE A 511 -0.27 7.61 14.88
C ILE A 511 -0.16 8.24 13.50
N PHE A 512 -1.17 8.13 12.64
CA PHE A 512 -1.22 8.90 11.39
C PHE A 512 -2.01 10.20 11.55
N GLY A 513 -1.91 11.11 10.58
CA GLY A 513 -2.79 12.28 10.47
C GLY A 513 -4.21 11.96 9.96
N SER A 514 -4.51 10.71 9.63
CA SER A 514 -5.71 10.33 8.87
C SER A 514 -7.02 10.62 9.61
N SER A 515 -7.99 11.25 8.93
CA SER A 515 -9.26 11.68 9.51
C SER A 515 -10.43 11.54 8.52
N ALA A 516 -11.62 11.22 9.05
CA ALA A 516 -12.85 11.08 8.25
C ALA A 516 -13.54 12.40 7.87
N SER A 517 -13.11 13.48 8.52
CA SER A 517 -13.58 14.87 8.39
C SER A 517 -12.40 15.81 8.68
N PRO A 518 -12.41 17.08 8.23
CA PRO A 518 -11.46 18.09 8.69
C PRO A 518 -11.79 18.47 10.14
N GLU A 519 -10.78 18.67 10.99
CA GLU A 519 -11.02 19.16 12.36
C GLU A 519 -11.24 20.67 12.34
N ALA A 520 -12.50 21.08 12.22
CA ALA A 520 -12.87 22.49 12.09
C ALA A 520 -12.39 23.32 13.31
N PRO A 521 -11.88 24.55 13.11
CA PRO A 521 -11.34 25.35 14.20
C PRO A 521 -12.41 25.74 15.22
N ALA A 522 -12.04 25.70 16.50
CA ALA A 522 -12.87 26.15 17.62
C ALA A 522 -12.09 27.07 18.56
N PHE A 523 -12.76 28.03 19.18
CA PHE A 523 -12.19 28.81 20.29
C PHE A 523 -12.19 27.96 21.57
N THR A 524 -11.06 27.94 22.27
CA THR A 524 -10.93 27.49 23.67
C THR A 524 -11.08 28.69 24.60
N ALA A 525 -10.45 29.82 24.27
CA ALA A 525 -10.64 31.10 24.94
C ALA A 525 -10.58 32.28 23.95
N PRO A 526 -11.38 33.35 24.17
CA PRO A 526 -12.57 33.39 25.01
C PRO A 526 -13.62 32.37 24.53
N ALA A 527 -14.22 31.64 25.47
CA ALA A 527 -15.18 30.59 25.15
C ALA A 527 -16.47 31.16 24.53
N SER A 528 -17.17 30.33 23.76
CA SER A 528 -18.41 30.68 23.05
C SER A 528 -19.46 31.34 23.96
N GLY A 529 -20.07 32.44 23.50
CA GLY A 529 -21.12 33.15 24.26
C GLY A 529 -20.63 34.01 25.44
N HIS A 530 -19.33 34.18 25.64
CA HIS A 530 -18.79 35.19 26.57
C HIS A 530 -18.61 36.56 25.89
N PRO A 531 -18.72 37.69 26.60
CA PRO A 531 -18.47 39.02 26.03
C PRO A 531 -16.98 39.25 25.75
N LEU A 532 -16.65 39.80 24.57
CA LEU A 532 -15.31 40.33 24.30
C LEU A 532 -15.10 41.66 25.06
N PRO A 533 -13.97 41.84 25.77
CA PRO A 533 -13.58 43.13 26.31
C PRO A 533 -12.91 43.97 25.22
N ALA A 534 -13.38 45.20 24.98
CA ALA A 534 -12.82 46.08 23.96
C ALA A 534 -11.33 46.43 24.23
N GLY A 535 -10.48 46.11 23.26
CA GLY A 535 -9.02 46.27 23.32
C GLY A 535 -8.28 44.94 23.03
N PRO A 536 -7.03 44.79 23.48
CA PRO A 536 -6.24 43.58 23.25
C PRO A 536 -6.85 42.33 23.91
N VAL A 537 -7.12 41.32 23.10
CA VAL A 537 -7.62 40.01 23.51
C VAL A 537 -6.65 38.92 23.03
N ASP A 538 -6.33 37.99 23.92
CA ASP A 538 -5.67 36.74 23.53
C ASP A 538 -6.76 35.74 23.09
N PHE A 539 -6.64 35.24 21.86
CA PHE A 539 -7.49 34.18 21.31
C PHE A 539 -6.68 32.89 21.27
N GLU A 540 -7.21 31.80 21.82
CA GLU A 540 -6.63 30.47 21.71
C GLU A 540 -7.70 29.43 21.40
N GLY A 541 -7.32 28.33 20.77
CA GLY A 541 -8.27 27.35 20.29
C GLY A 541 -7.66 26.05 19.84
N THR A 542 -8.52 25.15 19.38
CA THR A 542 -8.12 23.89 18.73
C THR A 542 -8.52 23.88 17.25
N GLY A 543 -8.00 22.89 16.52
CA GLY A 543 -8.39 22.59 15.15
C GLY A 543 -7.35 21.72 14.46
N GLU A 544 -7.50 21.54 13.15
CA GLU A 544 -6.61 20.75 12.32
C GLU A 544 -5.16 21.31 12.27
N PRO A 545 -4.14 20.53 12.70
CA PRO A 545 -2.75 21.00 12.69
C PRO A 545 -2.24 21.46 11.32
N GLY A 546 -1.44 22.52 11.31
CA GLY A 546 -0.86 23.11 10.09
C GLY A 546 -1.80 24.03 9.32
N ALA A 547 -3.13 23.89 9.47
CA ALA A 547 -4.07 24.82 8.84
C ALA A 547 -3.95 26.22 9.45
N ILE A 548 -4.27 27.25 8.65
CA ILE A 548 -4.13 28.64 9.05
C ILE A 548 -5.50 29.20 9.44
N VAL A 549 -5.61 29.65 10.70
CA VAL A 549 -6.80 30.29 11.28
C VAL A 549 -6.68 31.80 11.15
N THR A 550 -7.74 32.44 10.67
CA THR A 550 -7.94 33.89 10.71
C THR A 550 -9.16 34.20 11.59
N VAL A 551 -8.97 35.06 12.58
CA VAL A 551 -10.03 35.64 13.41
C VAL A 551 -10.42 37.00 12.82
N GLY A 552 -11.68 37.15 12.41
CA GLY A 552 -12.21 38.38 11.83
C GLY A 552 -13.31 39.01 12.68
N GLY A 553 -13.37 40.34 12.73
CA GLY A 553 -14.51 41.08 13.31
C GLY A 553 -15.76 41.00 12.43
N VAL A 554 -16.96 41.01 13.01
CA VAL A 554 -18.22 40.91 12.25
C VAL A 554 -19.18 42.06 12.59
N ASP A 555 -19.56 42.82 11.55
CA ASP A 555 -20.48 43.95 11.67
C ASP A 555 -21.96 43.52 11.58
N GLY A 556 -22.56 43.26 12.74
CA GLY A 556 -24.02 43.16 12.92
C GLY A 556 -24.57 41.79 13.32
N PRO A 557 -25.88 41.70 13.61
CA PRO A 557 -26.52 40.47 14.07
C PRO A 557 -26.73 39.46 12.94
N VAL A 558 -26.16 38.26 13.09
CA VAL A 558 -26.17 37.19 12.08
C VAL A 558 -27.40 36.28 12.23
N ASP A 559 -28.60 36.83 12.04
CA ASP A 559 -29.88 36.08 12.07
C ASP A 559 -30.15 35.37 10.71
N GLY A 560 -29.39 34.32 10.40
CA GLY A 560 -29.68 33.41 9.28
C GLY A 560 -28.45 32.86 8.54
N PRO A 561 -28.62 31.86 7.65
CA PRO A 561 -27.53 31.32 6.85
C PRO A 561 -27.00 32.37 5.86
N VAL A 562 -25.71 32.67 5.95
CA VAL A 562 -25.04 33.63 5.07
C VAL A 562 -24.84 32.99 3.70
N ALA A 563 -25.34 33.64 2.66
CA ALA A 563 -25.19 33.17 1.29
C ALA A 563 -23.77 33.45 0.76
N ASP A 564 -23.06 32.37 0.43
CA ASP A 564 -21.92 32.24 -0.48
C ASP A 564 -20.98 33.46 -0.62
N ALA A 565 -19.89 33.45 0.15
CA ALA A 565 -18.80 34.43 0.04
C ALA A 565 -17.84 34.13 -1.14
N GLY A 566 -18.39 33.73 -2.29
CA GLY A 566 -17.64 33.49 -3.52
C GLY A 566 -16.99 34.78 -4.06
N GLY A 567 -15.66 34.84 -4.03
CA GLY A 567 -14.90 35.84 -4.78
C GLY A 567 -15.13 35.64 -6.29
N PRO A 568 -15.28 36.71 -7.10
CA PRO A 568 -15.71 36.57 -8.49
C PRO A 568 -14.64 35.92 -9.37
N THR A 569 -15.05 34.95 -10.18
CA THR A 569 -14.30 34.54 -11.37
C THR A 569 -14.20 35.72 -12.35
N PRO A 570 -13.04 35.98 -12.97
CA PRO A 570 -12.84 37.14 -13.83
C PRO A 570 -13.33 36.86 -15.25
N ASP A 571 -14.64 37.01 -15.51
CA ASP A 571 -15.16 36.97 -16.87
C ASP A 571 -16.23 38.04 -17.18
N SER A 572 -16.44 38.34 -18.46
CA SER A 572 -16.90 39.66 -18.89
C SER A 572 -18.41 39.80 -19.21
N HIS A 573 -19.03 40.91 -18.75
CA HIS A 573 -19.77 41.91 -19.57
C HIS A 573 -20.77 42.80 -18.78
N GLY A 574 -20.77 44.12 -19.06
CA GLY A 574 -22.02 44.87 -19.35
C GLY A 574 -23.02 45.26 -18.23
N ALA A 575 -22.65 46.21 -17.36
CA ALA A 575 -23.48 47.26 -16.76
C ALA A 575 -25.00 47.06 -16.47
N SER A 576 -25.42 47.21 -15.19
CA SER A 576 -26.25 48.35 -14.73
C SER A 576 -26.57 48.26 -13.22
N SER A 577 -27.17 49.32 -12.66
CA SER A 577 -27.28 49.53 -11.20
C SER A 577 -28.64 49.18 -10.59
N ALA A 578 -28.62 48.45 -9.47
CA ALA A 578 -29.67 48.47 -8.44
C ALA A 578 -29.01 48.30 -7.05
N ALA A 579 -29.59 48.89 -6.00
CA ALA A 579 -29.01 48.88 -4.66
C ALA A 579 -29.60 47.77 -3.77
N GLY A 580 -28.72 47.02 -3.10
CA GLY A 580 -29.02 46.03 -2.07
C GLY A 580 -27.78 45.85 -1.19
N GLY A 581 -27.95 45.63 0.12
CA GLY A 581 -26.89 45.77 1.11
C GLY A 581 -25.63 44.93 0.81
N ALA A 582 -24.47 45.59 0.74
CA ALA A 582 -23.19 44.91 0.81
C ALA A 582 -22.90 44.51 2.26
N ALA A 583 -22.55 43.25 2.49
CA ALA A 583 -21.96 42.84 3.76
C ALA A 583 -20.60 43.53 3.94
N GLY A 584 -20.28 43.96 5.16
CA GLY A 584 -19.00 44.57 5.49
C GLY A 584 -17.85 43.59 5.30
N ARG A 585 -16.63 44.11 5.07
CA ARG A 585 -15.43 43.29 5.25
C ARG A 585 -15.30 42.93 6.72
N ALA A 586 -15.04 41.67 7.02
CA ALA A 586 -14.42 41.32 8.28
C ALA A 586 -12.96 41.80 8.22
N ASP A 587 -12.59 42.78 9.04
CA ASP A 587 -11.19 43.15 9.21
C ASP A 587 -10.47 42.04 10.01
N GLU A 588 -9.29 41.63 9.53
CA GLU A 588 -8.47 40.58 10.15
C GLU A 588 -7.89 41.08 11.46
N LEU A 589 -8.35 40.51 12.58
CA LEU A 589 -7.90 40.85 13.93
C LEU A 589 -6.63 40.11 14.30
N CYS A 590 -6.52 38.86 13.84
CA CYS A 590 -5.29 38.07 13.90
C CYS A 590 -5.32 36.89 12.92
N ARG A 591 -4.12 36.34 12.70
CA ARG A 591 -3.89 35.13 11.91
C ARG A 591 -2.86 34.25 12.61
N ALA A 592 -3.16 32.97 12.77
CA ALA A 592 -2.31 32.00 13.48
C ALA A 592 -2.27 30.66 12.73
N VAL A 593 -1.13 29.97 12.79
CA VAL A 593 -0.99 28.58 12.32
C VAL A 593 -1.33 27.64 13.46
N ILE A 594 -2.11 26.59 13.21
CA ILE A 594 -2.41 25.58 14.22
C ILE A 594 -1.16 24.73 14.47
N GLY A 595 -0.69 24.71 15.73
CA GLY A 595 0.51 24.00 16.14
C GLY A 595 0.37 22.48 16.08
N ALA A 596 1.51 21.78 16.15
CA ALA A 596 1.61 20.32 16.01
C ALA A 596 0.85 19.49 17.08
N ASN A 597 0.36 20.15 18.13
CA ASN A 597 -0.48 19.61 19.19
C ASN A 597 -1.99 19.86 18.96
N GLY A 598 -2.38 20.41 17.81
CA GLY A 598 -3.77 20.78 17.50
C GLY A 598 -4.25 22.09 18.14
N THR A 599 -3.36 22.90 18.74
CA THR A 599 -3.73 24.19 19.34
C THR A 599 -3.15 25.37 18.57
N TRP A 600 -3.92 26.45 18.45
CA TRP A 600 -3.46 27.75 17.94
C TRP A 600 -3.64 28.84 19.00
N ALA A 601 -2.87 29.92 18.87
CA ALA A 601 -3.06 31.13 19.67
C ALA A 601 -2.66 32.40 18.88
N CYS A 602 -3.45 33.45 19.05
CA CYS A 602 -3.11 34.83 18.75
C CYS A 602 -3.03 35.62 20.06
N THR A 603 -1.99 36.40 20.29
CA THR A 603 -1.90 37.27 21.46
C THR A 603 -2.14 38.73 21.10
N ALA A 604 -2.76 39.48 22.01
CA ALA A 604 -3.02 40.92 21.93
C ALA A 604 -3.72 41.41 20.64
N ALA A 605 -4.64 40.60 20.08
CA ALA A 605 -5.47 41.01 18.94
C ALA A 605 -6.41 42.15 19.36
N ASP A 606 -6.37 43.28 18.67
CA ASP A 606 -7.15 44.46 19.08
C ASP A 606 -8.60 44.36 18.61
N THR A 607 -9.52 44.21 19.57
CA THR A 607 -10.97 44.17 19.32
C THR A 607 -11.62 45.55 19.34
N SER A 608 -10.86 46.64 19.52
CA SER A 608 -11.43 47.99 19.63
C SER A 608 -11.96 48.50 18.27
N GLY A 609 -13.28 48.42 18.11
CA GLY A 609 -13.99 48.75 16.86
C GLY A 609 -14.69 47.56 16.22
N VAL A 610 -14.50 46.34 16.72
CA VAL A 610 -15.29 45.17 16.33
C VAL A 610 -16.75 45.36 16.76
N GLY A 611 -17.70 44.90 15.93
CA GLY A 611 -19.12 44.84 16.23
C GLY A 611 -19.48 43.77 17.28
N ASP A 612 -20.73 43.32 17.26
CA ASP A 612 -21.28 42.43 18.28
C ASP A 612 -20.66 41.01 18.31
N SER A 613 -19.75 40.65 17.38
CA SER A 613 -19.08 39.34 17.38
C SER A 613 -17.77 39.27 16.59
N VAL A 614 -17.00 38.21 16.84
CA VAL A 614 -15.93 37.70 15.95
C VAL A 614 -16.32 36.36 15.34
N ALA A 615 -15.76 36.06 14.17
CA ALA A 615 -15.87 34.78 13.49
C ALA A 615 -14.50 34.11 13.34
N LEU A 616 -14.51 32.77 13.37
CA LEU A 616 -13.39 31.94 12.93
C LEU A 616 -13.55 31.59 11.46
N SER A 617 -12.43 31.63 10.76
CA SER A 617 -12.24 30.93 9.50
C SER A 617 -10.91 30.17 9.57
N SER A 618 -10.83 29.00 8.93
CA SER A 618 -9.53 28.51 8.48
C SER A 618 -9.50 28.38 6.97
N ARG A 619 -8.33 28.67 6.43
CA ARG A 619 -7.94 28.29 5.08
C ARG A 619 -6.83 27.26 5.20
N ALA A 620 -7.04 26.10 4.60
CA ALA A 620 -5.94 25.25 4.22
C ALA A 620 -5.35 25.73 2.89
N ASP A 621 -4.07 25.42 2.66
CA ASP A 621 -3.30 26.00 1.57
C ASP A 621 -3.87 25.63 0.18
N ASP A 622 -4.47 24.44 0.07
CA ASP A 622 -5.22 23.92 -1.09
C ASP A 622 -6.48 24.75 -1.47
N GLY A 623 -6.83 25.77 -0.68
CA GLY A 623 -8.03 26.58 -0.89
C GLY A 623 -9.31 25.96 -0.34
N VAL A 624 -9.26 24.77 0.27
CA VAL A 624 -10.39 24.19 0.99
C VAL A 624 -10.57 24.96 2.30
N VAL A 625 -11.48 25.92 2.27
CA VAL A 625 -12.06 26.49 3.48
C VAL A 625 -12.81 25.37 4.20
N ALA A 626 -12.35 25.00 5.41
CA ALA A 626 -13.15 24.16 6.30
C ALA A 626 -14.41 24.95 6.65
N ARG A 627 -15.53 24.61 5.99
CA ARG A 627 -16.63 25.56 5.73
C ARG A 627 -17.14 26.24 7.01
N GLY A 628 -16.86 27.53 7.09
CA GLY A 628 -17.30 28.40 8.17
C GLY A 628 -18.79 28.70 8.12
N GLU A 629 -19.61 27.75 8.56
CA GLU A 629 -20.66 28.13 9.51
C GLU A 629 -19.96 28.75 10.74
N PRO A 630 -20.51 29.81 11.37
CA PRO A 630 -19.89 30.43 12.55
C PRO A 630 -20.00 29.49 13.78
N LEU A 631 -19.08 28.52 13.87
CA LEU A 631 -19.07 27.45 14.88
C LEU A 631 -19.02 27.95 16.34
N SER A 632 -18.66 29.21 16.56
CA SER A 632 -18.94 29.92 17.82
C SER A 632 -18.98 31.43 17.61
N LEU A 633 -20.16 32.02 17.81
CA LEU A 633 -20.31 33.46 17.94
C LEU A 633 -19.89 33.89 19.35
N VAL A 634 -18.85 34.72 19.47
CA VAL A 634 -18.42 35.29 20.76
C VAL A 634 -19.11 36.65 20.94
N ALA A 635 -20.34 36.62 21.46
CA ALA A 635 -21.27 37.74 21.43
C ALA A 635 -20.94 38.83 22.48
N VAL A 636 -20.73 40.07 22.01
CA VAL A 636 -20.44 41.23 22.86
C VAL A 636 -21.74 41.82 23.41
N VAL A 637 -21.97 41.65 24.72
CA VAL A 637 -23.00 42.43 25.42
C VAL A 637 -22.39 43.80 25.80
N PRO A 638 -22.89 44.93 25.28
CA PRO A 638 -22.30 46.23 25.57
C PRO A 638 -22.42 46.58 27.07
N THR A 639 -21.28 46.85 27.70
CA THR A 639 -21.18 47.15 29.14
C THR A 639 -21.98 48.41 29.50
N ALA A 640 -23.13 48.21 30.15
CA ALA A 640 -24.01 49.30 30.55
C ALA A 640 -23.30 50.29 31.49
N THR A 641 -23.37 51.58 31.15
CA THR A 641 -22.73 52.67 31.91
C THR A 641 -23.23 52.70 33.36
N PRO A 642 -22.34 52.81 34.38
CA PRO A 642 -22.75 52.76 35.77
C PRO A 642 -23.62 53.96 36.18
N SER A 643 -24.88 53.69 36.53
CA SER A 643 -25.80 54.65 37.13
C SER A 643 -25.45 54.89 38.62
N PRO A 644 -25.55 56.12 39.16
CA PRO A 644 -24.98 56.47 40.46
C PRO A 644 -25.64 55.77 41.66
N THR A 645 -24.81 55.54 42.69
CA THR A 645 -25.09 54.79 43.91
C THR A 645 -26.28 55.33 44.72
N ALA A 646 -27.23 54.44 45.04
CA ALA A 646 -28.10 54.58 46.20
C ALA A 646 -27.67 53.56 47.28
N THR A 647 -27.39 54.02 48.50
CA THR A 647 -26.86 53.19 49.59
C THR A 647 -27.96 52.56 50.44
N PRO A 648 -28.10 51.22 50.51
CA PRO A 648 -28.98 50.54 51.46
C PRO A 648 -28.22 50.04 52.69
N THR A 649 -28.85 50.08 53.86
CA THR A 649 -28.29 49.59 55.13
C THR A 649 -28.25 48.06 55.21
N THR A 650 -27.23 47.51 55.88
CA THR A 650 -27.03 46.06 56.04
C THR A 650 -27.95 45.44 57.12
N PRO A 651 -28.73 44.40 56.80
CA PRO A 651 -29.24 43.45 57.77
C PRO A 651 -28.12 42.46 58.19
N PRO A 652 -28.16 41.86 59.39
CA PRO A 652 -27.15 40.91 59.82
C PRO A 652 -27.26 39.56 59.07
N THR A 653 -26.14 39.09 58.53
CA THR A 653 -26.03 37.80 57.83
C THR A 653 -26.24 36.63 58.79
N PRO A 654 -27.07 35.62 58.46
CA PRO A 654 -27.13 34.38 59.22
C PRO A 654 -25.83 33.58 59.04
N THR A 655 -25.19 33.17 60.15
CA THR A 655 -23.94 32.41 60.12
C THR A 655 -24.11 31.07 59.39
N PRO A 656 -23.28 30.74 58.38
CA PRO A 656 -23.35 29.43 57.74
C PRO A 656 -22.95 28.34 58.73
N THR A 657 -23.79 27.30 58.83
CA THR A 657 -23.48 26.10 59.62
C THR A 657 -22.36 25.32 58.92
N PRO A 658 -21.30 24.86 59.62
CA PRO A 658 -20.21 24.14 58.98
C PRO A 658 -20.72 22.82 58.39
N THR A 659 -20.64 22.71 57.07
CA THR A 659 -20.87 21.45 56.36
C THR A 659 -19.73 20.49 56.70
N PRO A 660 -20.01 19.22 57.07
CA PRO A 660 -18.94 18.29 57.46
C PRO A 660 -18.01 18.01 56.29
N THR A 661 -16.71 18.26 56.48
CA THR A 661 -15.67 17.91 55.52
C THR A 661 -15.71 16.42 55.22
N PRO A 662 -15.76 15.97 53.95
CA PRO A 662 -15.66 14.56 53.63
C PRO A 662 -14.29 14.03 54.05
N THR A 663 -14.28 13.07 54.98
CA THR A 663 -13.05 12.39 55.42
C THR A 663 -12.38 11.74 54.20
N PRO A 664 -11.06 11.91 53.99
CA PRO A 664 -10.38 11.23 52.91
C PRO A 664 -10.52 9.72 53.08
N SER A 665 -11.04 9.04 52.05
CA SER A 665 -11.03 7.58 51.99
C SER A 665 -9.58 7.10 52.08
N PRO A 666 -9.27 6.04 52.86
CA PRO A 666 -7.91 5.52 52.92
C PRO A 666 -7.45 5.09 51.51
N THR A 667 -6.30 5.60 51.09
CA THR A 667 -5.61 5.13 49.88
C THR A 667 -5.42 3.62 49.98
N PRO A 668 -5.75 2.84 48.93
CA PRO A 668 -5.50 1.40 48.96
C PRO A 668 -3.99 1.16 49.06
N THR A 669 -3.54 0.66 50.21
CA THR A 669 -2.15 0.25 50.41
C THR A 669 -1.77 -0.77 49.34
N ALA A 670 -0.69 -0.53 48.60
CA ALA A 670 -0.18 -1.48 47.63
C ALA A 670 0.04 -2.84 48.31
N THR A 671 -0.67 -3.87 47.85
CA THR A 671 -0.45 -5.24 48.32
C THR A 671 0.98 -5.62 47.93
N PRO A 672 1.83 -6.10 48.86
CA PRO A 672 3.20 -6.42 48.52
C PRO A 672 3.22 -7.51 47.46
N THR A 673 3.93 -7.25 46.35
CA THR A 673 4.14 -8.20 45.27
C THR A 673 4.65 -9.52 45.86
N PRO A 674 4.05 -10.68 45.53
CA PRO A 674 4.52 -11.96 46.07
C PRO A 674 5.99 -12.14 45.69
N SER A 675 6.83 -12.35 46.70
CA SER A 675 8.27 -12.58 46.50
C SER A 675 8.45 -13.77 45.56
N VAL A 676 9.27 -13.59 44.51
CA VAL A 676 9.52 -14.64 43.53
C VAL A 676 10.19 -15.82 44.24
N THR A 677 9.45 -16.91 44.43
CA THR A 677 10.02 -18.16 44.93
C THR A 677 11.10 -18.61 43.94
N PRO A 678 12.35 -18.89 44.38
CA PRO A 678 13.41 -19.28 43.47
C PRO A 678 13.01 -20.54 42.72
N VAL A 679 12.97 -20.45 41.38
CA VAL A 679 12.71 -21.58 40.50
C VAL A 679 13.78 -22.65 40.79
N PRO A 680 13.40 -23.91 41.08
CA PRO A 680 14.38 -24.96 41.30
C PRO A 680 15.20 -25.16 40.03
N SER A 681 16.54 -25.20 40.18
CA SER A 681 17.47 -25.41 39.07
C SER A 681 17.04 -26.61 38.21
N PRO A 682 17.08 -26.52 36.87
CA PRO A 682 16.64 -27.61 36.01
C PRO A 682 17.37 -28.90 36.35
N THR A 683 16.60 -29.95 36.66
CA THR A 683 17.16 -31.29 36.88
C THR A 683 17.81 -31.72 35.56
N PRO A 684 19.06 -32.21 35.56
CA PRO A 684 19.74 -32.58 34.32
C PRO A 684 18.93 -33.64 33.57
N SER A 685 18.66 -33.36 32.30
CA SER A 685 17.94 -34.27 31.41
C SER A 685 18.64 -35.65 31.40
N PRO A 686 17.91 -36.77 31.47
CA PRO A 686 18.53 -38.09 31.50
C PRO A 686 19.35 -38.31 30.22
N THR A 687 20.64 -38.60 30.39
CA THR A 687 21.54 -38.92 29.28
C THR A 687 20.97 -40.09 28.48
N VAL A 688 20.49 -39.82 27.27
CA VAL A 688 20.05 -40.86 26.33
C VAL A 688 21.28 -41.68 25.96
N VAL A 689 21.36 -42.89 26.50
CA VAL A 689 22.39 -43.86 26.09
C VAL A 689 22.15 -44.16 24.61
N PRO A 690 23.15 -44.00 23.72
CA PRO A 690 22.96 -44.24 22.30
C PRO A 690 22.58 -45.70 22.08
N THR A 691 21.38 -45.92 21.55
CA THR A 691 20.96 -47.24 21.08
C THR A 691 21.90 -47.65 19.94
N PRO A 692 22.52 -48.84 19.97
CA PRO A 692 23.50 -49.22 18.97
C PRO A 692 22.87 -49.23 17.58
N THR A 693 23.48 -48.50 16.64
CA THR A 693 23.03 -48.37 15.26
C THR A 693 22.85 -49.76 14.64
N PRO A 694 21.69 -50.07 14.02
CA PRO A 694 21.51 -51.34 13.34
C PRO A 694 22.50 -51.44 12.17
N THR A 695 23.36 -52.47 12.19
CA THR A 695 24.31 -52.74 11.11
C THR A 695 23.56 -52.88 9.78
N PRO A 696 23.95 -52.16 8.71
CA PRO A 696 23.30 -52.29 7.42
C PRO A 696 23.44 -53.73 6.91
N THR A 697 22.31 -54.39 6.68
CA THR A 697 22.27 -55.71 6.02
C THR A 697 22.78 -55.52 4.59
N PRO A 698 23.71 -56.36 4.08
CA PRO A 698 24.31 -56.16 2.77
C PRO A 698 23.25 -56.21 1.67
N THR A 699 23.14 -55.12 0.91
CA THR A 699 22.26 -55.00 -0.25
C THR A 699 22.57 -56.13 -1.25
N PRO A 700 21.58 -56.89 -1.73
CA PRO A 700 21.81 -57.89 -2.77
C PRO A 700 22.32 -57.23 -4.05
N SER A 701 23.28 -57.88 -4.71
CA SER A 701 23.88 -57.43 -5.98
C SER A 701 22.80 -57.15 -7.03
N PRO A 702 22.92 -56.08 -7.85
CA PRO A 702 21.90 -55.74 -8.84
C PRO A 702 21.62 -56.89 -9.81
N THR A 703 20.33 -57.21 -9.94
CA THR A 703 19.85 -58.16 -10.95
C THR A 703 20.05 -57.55 -12.35
N ALA A 704 20.42 -58.38 -13.33
CA ALA A 704 20.69 -57.93 -14.69
C ALA A 704 19.47 -57.21 -15.33
N PRO A 705 19.69 -56.21 -16.20
CA PRO A 705 18.60 -55.48 -16.85
C PRO A 705 17.78 -56.42 -17.76
N PRO A 706 16.45 -56.25 -17.83
CA PRO A 706 15.60 -57.05 -18.71
C PRO A 706 15.90 -56.75 -20.18
N THR A 707 16.28 -57.77 -20.94
CA THR A 707 16.49 -57.71 -22.39
C THR A 707 15.16 -57.65 -23.15
N GLY A 708 14.49 -56.49 -23.07
CA GLY A 708 13.41 -56.14 -23.99
C GLY A 708 14.00 -55.62 -25.31
N THR A 709 13.88 -56.38 -26.39
CA THR A 709 14.23 -55.94 -27.75
C THR A 709 13.03 -55.24 -28.40
N PRO A 710 13.04 -53.90 -28.56
CA PRO A 710 12.07 -53.24 -29.43
C PRO A 710 12.37 -53.60 -30.89
N THR A 711 11.33 -53.95 -31.64
CA THR A 711 11.42 -54.30 -33.06
C THR A 711 11.87 -53.11 -33.90
N ALA A 712 12.80 -53.34 -34.82
CA ALA A 712 13.24 -52.32 -35.77
C ALA A 712 12.59 -52.54 -37.14
N GLU A 713 11.57 -51.76 -37.48
CA GLU A 713 11.25 -51.44 -38.88
C GLU A 713 10.39 -50.16 -39.02
N PRO A 714 10.90 -49.13 -39.73
CA PRO A 714 10.08 -48.12 -40.39
C PRO A 714 10.38 -48.10 -41.89
N THR A 715 9.67 -48.91 -42.68
CA THR A 715 9.73 -48.92 -44.14
C THR A 715 8.68 -47.96 -44.73
N ALA A 716 9.02 -47.28 -45.84
CA ALA A 716 8.30 -46.12 -46.36
C ALA A 716 7.48 -46.40 -47.64
N GLU A 717 6.95 -45.33 -48.24
CA GLU A 717 6.32 -45.19 -49.58
C GLU A 717 4.79 -45.47 -49.72
N PRO A 718 4.10 -44.85 -50.73
CA PRO A 718 2.77 -44.26 -50.49
C PRO A 718 1.66 -44.54 -51.53
N SER A 719 0.47 -43.94 -51.29
CA SER A 719 -0.63 -43.73 -52.26
C SER A 719 -1.43 -44.99 -52.70
N PRO A 720 -2.62 -44.86 -53.35
CA PRO A 720 -3.25 -43.66 -53.91
C PRO A 720 -4.72 -43.35 -53.49
N ASP A 721 -5.21 -42.23 -54.06
CA ASP A 721 -6.56 -41.65 -54.16
C ASP A 721 -7.72 -42.64 -54.47
N PRO A 722 -9.00 -42.33 -54.14
CA PRO A 722 -9.88 -41.84 -55.22
C PRO A 722 -10.99 -40.80 -54.87
N THR A 723 -10.83 -39.58 -55.37
CA THR A 723 -11.67 -38.97 -56.45
C THR A 723 -13.13 -38.51 -56.17
N ALA A 724 -13.30 -37.17 -56.11
CA ALA A 724 -14.35 -36.30 -56.73
C ALA A 724 -15.83 -36.23 -56.22
N THR A 725 -16.18 -35.07 -55.63
CA THR A 725 -17.24 -34.06 -55.98
C THR A 725 -18.71 -34.47 -56.32
N PRO A 726 -19.76 -33.61 -56.13
CA PRO A 726 -19.84 -32.20 -56.57
C PRO A 726 -20.38 -31.15 -55.57
N SER A 727 -20.33 -29.89 -56.00
CA SER A 727 -20.79 -28.66 -55.32
C SER A 727 -22.14 -28.15 -55.89
N PRO A 728 -22.82 -27.22 -55.20
CA PRO A 728 -23.55 -26.15 -55.91
C PRO A 728 -23.20 -24.72 -55.45
N THR A 729 -22.67 -23.93 -56.40
CA THR A 729 -23.09 -22.58 -56.88
C THR A 729 -23.58 -21.47 -55.91
N ALA A 730 -23.24 -20.21 -56.23
CA ALA A 730 -23.42 -19.02 -55.38
C ALA A 730 -24.24 -17.87 -56.03
N THR A 731 -24.25 -16.68 -55.37
CA THR A 731 -24.75 -15.34 -55.81
C THR A 731 -26.29 -15.17 -55.87
N PRO A 732 -26.88 -13.95 -55.77
CA PRO A 732 -26.23 -12.61 -55.83
C PRO A 732 -26.57 -11.58 -54.73
N SER A 733 -25.90 -10.43 -54.82
CA SER A 733 -26.10 -9.20 -54.03
C SER A 733 -27.10 -8.21 -54.69
N PRO A 734 -27.84 -7.38 -53.93
CA PRO A 734 -28.59 -6.23 -54.45
C PRO A 734 -27.77 -4.94 -54.53
N THR A 735 -27.95 -4.17 -55.61
CA THR A 735 -27.22 -2.92 -55.90
C THR A 735 -27.91 -1.68 -55.33
N ALA A 736 -27.14 -0.64 -54.97
CA ALA A 736 -27.67 0.66 -54.58
C ALA A 736 -28.01 1.57 -55.79
N PRO A 737 -29.00 2.49 -55.67
CA PRO A 737 -29.25 3.55 -56.64
C PRO A 737 -28.74 4.94 -56.17
N ALA A 738 -28.26 5.73 -57.13
CA ALA A 738 -27.97 7.16 -57.04
C ALA A 738 -28.28 7.78 -58.43
N PRO A 739 -28.18 9.11 -58.68
CA PRO A 739 -27.96 10.25 -57.78
C PRO A 739 -29.07 11.32 -57.92
N ASN A 740 -28.86 12.54 -57.40
CA ASN A 740 -29.50 13.78 -57.89
C ASN A 740 -28.73 15.04 -57.45
N THR A 741 -28.48 16.00 -58.35
CA THR A 741 -27.80 17.29 -58.06
C THR A 741 -28.16 18.38 -59.08
N PRO A 742 -28.59 19.57 -58.61
CA PRO A 742 -27.99 20.88 -58.99
C PRO A 742 -28.02 21.93 -57.84
N THR A 743 -27.47 23.16 -57.85
CA THR A 743 -26.36 23.85 -58.58
C THR A 743 -26.11 25.19 -57.84
N PRO A 744 -24.86 25.71 -57.68
CA PRO A 744 -24.53 26.89 -56.85
C PRO A 744 -24.57 28.24 -57.61
N PRO A 745 -24.34 29.41 -56.96
CA PRO A 745 -23.00 29.93 -56.53
C PRO A 745 -22.96 30.36 -55.03
N GLY A 746 -21.85 30.71 -54.35
CA GLY A 746 -20.44 30.95 -54.71
C GLY A 746 -20.05 32.45 -54.70
N PRO A 747 -18.80 32.89 -54.39
CA PRO A 747 -17.66 32.24 -53.69
C PRO A 747 -17.15 33.01 -52.43
N ASP A 748 -16.15 32.48 -51.71
CA ASP A 748 -14.90 33.18 -51.28
C ASP A 748 -14.00 32.25 -50.42
N ASP A 749 -12.68 32.49 -50.44
CA ASP A 749 -11.55 31.63 -49.99
C ASP A 749 -10.30 32.57 -49.85
N PRO A 750 -9.17 32.29 -49.13
CA PRO A 750 -8.69 31.10 -48.42
C PRO A 750 -8.39 31.38 -46.90
N THR A 751 -7.70 30.59 -46.05
CA THR A 751 -6.56 29.65 -46.22
C THR A 751 -6.45 28.57 -45.13
N ALA A 752 -6.23 27.30 -45.54
CA ALA A 752 -5.49 26.29 -44.76
C ALA A 752 -5.02 25.12 -45.67
N PRO A 753 -3.73 24.71 -45.65
CA PRO A 753 -3.26 23.53 -46.38
C PRO A 753 -3.37 22.25 -45.54
N THR A 754 -4.05 21.24 -46.06
CA THR A 754 -4.17 19.89 -45.47
C THR A 754 -3.09 18.93 -45.92
N SER A 755 -2.73 17.95 -45.09
CA SER A 755 -2.22 16.64 -45.54
C SER A 755 -2.91 15.51 -44.76
N ALA A 756 -3.28 14.45 -45.48
CA ALA A 756 -4.09 13.33 -44.98
C ALA A 756 -3.21 12.09 -44.67
N PRO A 757 -3.70 11.10 -43.89
CA PRO A 757 -2.84 10.05 -43.33
C PRO A 757 -2.52 8.91 -44.31
N THR A 758 -1.38 8.26 -44.08
CA THR A 758 -0.95 7.03 -44.76
C THR A 758 -1.14 5.82 -43.82
N ALA A 759 -1.75 4.74 -44.31
CA ALA A 759 -1.96 3.53 -43.51
C ALA A 759 -0.68 2.68 -43.36
N PRO A 760 -0.42 2.07 -42.19
CA PRO A 760 0.60 1.03 -42.02
C PRO A 760 0.13 -0.33 -42.55
N GLY A 761 1.07 -1.17 -42.99
CA GLY A 761 0.82 -2.57 -43.35
C GLY A 761 0.87 -3.53 -42.16
N PRO A 762 0.64 -4.84 -42.37
CA PRO A 762 0.62 -5.84 -41.31
C PRO A 762 2.04 -6.19 -40.83
N ASN A 763 2.33 -5.91 -39.55
CA ASN A 763 3.53 -6.39 -38.88
C ASN A 763 3.31 -7.80 -38.29
N GLY A 764 4.36 -8.62 -38.29
CA GLY A 764 4.37 -9.93 -37.63
C GLY A 764 4.46 -9.83 -36.10
N PRO A 765 4.42 -10.97 -35.38
CA PRO A 765 4.36 -10.99 -33.93
C PRO A 765 5.67 -10.48 -33.30
N SER A 766 5.61 -9.29 -32.70
CA SER A 766 6.62 -8.81 -31.76
C SER A 766 6.46 -9.53 -30.43
N THR A 767 7.48 -10.28 -30.00
CA THR A 767 7.58 -10.80 -28.63
C THR A 767 7.53 -9.64 -27.63
N PRO A 768 6.67 -9.69 -26.58
CA PRO A 768 6.74 -8.72 -25.49
C PRO A 768 8.12 -8.78 -24.82
N GLY A 769 8.69 -7.61 -24.54
CA GLY A 769 9.88 -7.53 -23.69
C GLY A 769 9.49 -7.77 -22.22
N LEU A 770 10.33 -8.49 -21.48
CA LEU A 770 10.20 -8.62 -20.02
C LEU A 770 10.63 -7.30 -19.35
N VAL A 771 9.67 -6.38 -19.27
CA VAL A 771 9.73 -5.18 -18.44
C VAL A 771 9.22 -5.56 -17.05
N SER A 772 9.96 -5.22 -16.00
CA SER A 772 9.50 -5.42 -14.63
C SER A 772 8.51 -4.29 -14.27
N PRO A 773 7.25 -4.57 -13.89
CA PRO A 773 6.38 -3.54 -13.32
C PRO A 773 6.87 -3.10 -11.93
N TRP A 774 7.60 -3.96 -11.22
CA TRP A 774 8.19 -3.68 -9.90
C TRP A 774 9.48 -2.86 -9.99
N SER A 775 9.46 -1.82 -10.83
CA SER A 775 10.59 -0.91 -11.06
C SER A 775 10.05 0.44 -11.51
N ALA A 776 9.73 1.29 -10.52
CA ALA A 776 9.55 2.72 -10.75
C ALA A 776 10.73 3.24 -11.60
N PRO A 777 10.47 4.04 -12.66
CA PRO A 777 11.53 4.52 -13.54
C PRO A 777 12.56 5.33 -12.72
N ALA A 778 13.82 4.96 -12.86
CA ALA A 778 14.92 5.59 -12.12
C ALA A 778 15.23 6.98 -12.72
N ASP A 779 14.53 8.01 -12.25
CA ASP A 779 14.68 9.36 -12.78
C ASP A 779 15.99 10.03 -12.27
N PRO A 780 16.87 10.55 -13.16
CA PRO A 780 18.28 10.74 -12.83
C PRO A 780 18.63 12.15 -12.32
N LEU A 781 17.98 12.62 -11.24
CA LEU A 781 18.29 13.92 -10.61
C LEU A 781 18.56 13.83 -9.09
N ALA A 782 19.61 13.10 -8.72
CA ALA A 782 20.24 13.21 -7.40
C ALA A 782 21.78 13.16 -7.51
N ASP A 783 22.41 14.32 -7.65
CA ASP A 783 23.88 14.46 -7.55
C ASP A 783 24.32 14.25 -6.09
N PRO A 784 25.11 13.21 -5.77
CA PRO A 784 25.46 12.87 -4.38
C PRO A 784 26.56 13.75 -3.78
N SER A 785 26.91 14.90 -4.38
CA SER A 785 28.09 15.71 -4.02
C SER A 785 27.85 17.03 -3.26
N ASN A 786 26.61 17.45 -3.02
CA ASN A 786 26.32 18.72 -2.32
C ASN A 786 25.66 18.55 -0.94
N VAL A 787 26.49 18.54 0.11
CA VAL A 787 26.08 18.78 1.50
C VAL A 787 26.59 20.15 1.94
N HIS A 788 25.71 21.16 2.04
CA HIS A 788 25.88 22.34 2.92
C HIS A 788 24.55 23.15 3.02
N PRO A 789 24.38 24.00 4.06
CA PRO A 789 23.06 24.52 4.45
C PRO A 789 22.57 25.73 3.62
N ALA A 790 21.25 25.94 3.67
CA ALA A 790 20.52 26.91 2.85
C ALA A 790 20.91 28.39 3.05
N THR A 791 21.06 29.11 1.93
CA THR A 791 20.64 30.52 1.76
C THR A 791 20.59 30.89 0.27
N GLU A 792 19.38 31.10 -0.26
CA GLU A 792 19.04 31.80 -1.52
C GLU A 792 19.58 31.23 -2.87
N TRP A 793 18.84 31.46 -3.97
CA TRP A 793 19.24 32.08 -5.27
C TRP A 793 18.10 31.95 -6.33
N PRO A 794 18.09 32.69 -7.45
CA PRO A 794 16.83 33.13 -8.11
C PRO A 794 16.39 32.43 -9.42
N HIS A 795 15.21 32.83 -9.93
CA HIS A 795 14.35 32.18 -10.93
C HIS A 795 14.87 31.98 -12.39
N ARG A 796 14.32 30.91 -13.02
CA ARG A 796 13.85 30.71 -14.44
C ARG A 796 14.60 31.39 -15.61
N GLY A 797 15.00 30.60 -16.64
CA GLY A 797 15.82 31.12 -17.76
C GLY A 797 15.84 30.49 -19.17
N ARG A 798 14.80 29.78 -19.66
CA ARG A 798 14.58 29.39 -21.10
C ARG A 798 15.48 28.29 -21.76
N PRO A 799 15.06 27.70 -22.92
CA PRO A 799 15.54 26.39 -23.41
C PRO A 799 16.44 26.43 -24.67
N PHE A 800 17.06 25.30 -25.02
CA PHE A 800 17.71 25.09 -26.34
C PHE A 800 17.56 23.66 -26.91
N LEU A 801 17.80 23.52 -28.22
CA LEU A 801 17.32 22.44 -29.08
C LEU A 801 18.03 21.07 -28.94
N SER A 802 17.28 20.02 -29.29
CA SER A 802 17.79 18.69 -29.68
C SER A 802 18.62 18.73 -30.98
N LEU A 803 19.66 17.90 -31.05
CA LEU A 803 20.29 17.47 -32.31
C LEU A 803 20.83 16.02 -32.21
N THR A 804 20.70 15.30 -33.32
CA THR A 804 21.00 13.87 -33.51
C THR A 804 22.50 13.51 -33.45
N GLY A 805 22.84 12.31 -32.95
CA GLY A 805 24.17 11.67 -33.13
C GLY A 805 24.31 10.96 -34.50
N PRO A 806 25.20 9.94 -34.68
CA PRO A 806 26.13 9.31 -33.72
C PRO A 806 27.57 9.05 -34.27
N SER A 807 28.36 8.20 -33.56
CA SER A 807 29.49 7.36 -34.05
C SER A 807 30.96 7.85 -34.09
N GLU A 808 31.71 7.48 -33.03
CA GLU A 808 33.05 6.83 -33.01
C GLU A 808 34.41 7.51 -33.40
N ILE A 809 35.48 6.81 -32.98
CA ILE A 809 36.90 6.81 -33.46
C ILE A 809 37.96 7.68 -32.72
N VAL A 810 38.43 7.15 -31.57
CA VAL A 810 39.83 6.66 -31.30
C VAL A 810 41.07 7.62 -31.25
N LEU A 811 41.75 7.55 -30.09
CA LEU A 811 43.18 7.78 -29.72
C LEU A 811 43.87 9.18 -29.74
N ALA A 812 44.10 9.63 -28.49
CA ALA A 812 45.18 10.42 -27.87
C ALA A 812 46.56 10.64 -28.56
N VAL A 813 47.18 11.79 -28.23
CA VAL A 813 48.62 12.04 -27.93
C VAL A 813 48.71 13.28 -26.98
N ALA A 814 49.83 13.50 -26.26
CA ALA A 814 49.87 14.32 -25.02
C ALA A 814 51.06 15.31 -24.86
N ALA A 815 51.14 15.95 -23.67
CA ALA A 815 52.23 16.78 -23.08
C ALA A 815 52.23 18.30 -23.46
N VAL A 816 52.89 19.22 -22.73
CA VAL A 816 54.00 19.14 -21.74
C VAL A 816 53.88 20.24 -20.65
N LEU A 817 54.37 19.97 -19.42
CA LEU A 817 55.20 20.83 -18.49
C LEU A 817 54.78 20.71 -17.00
N GLY A 818 55.68 20.45 -16.02
CA GLY A 818 57.08 19.99 -16.13
C GLY A 818 57.91 20.09 -14.83
N GLY A 819 58.83 19.11 -14.61
CA GLY A 819 59.92 19.16 -13.61
C GLY A 819 59.69 18.42 -12.28
N LEU A 820 60.70 17.79 -11.64
CA LEU A 820 62.07 17.48 -12.09
C LEU A 820 62.67 16.25 -11.33
N ALA A 821 63.65 15.59 -11.95
CA ALA A 821 64.44 14.41 -11.54
C ALA A 821 65.12 14.50 -10.13
N LEU A 822 65.66 13.44 -9.49
CA LEU A 822 66.60 12.35 -9.91
C LEU A 822 66.48 11.17 -8.87
N THR A 823 67.10 9.96 -8.84
CA THR A 823 68.34 9.32 -9.37
C THR A 823 68.22 7.78 -9.37
N LEU A 824 69.27 7.02 -9.73
CA LEU A 824 69.36 5.54 -9.73
C LEU A 824 70.03 4.92 -8.47
N GLY A 825 69.86 3.60 -8.27
CA GLY A 825 70.75 2.77 -7.44
C GLY A 825 70.31 1.28 -7.31
N LEU A 826 71.23 0.32 -7.51
CA LEU A 826 70.94 -1.15 -7.47
C LEU A 826 71.76 -1.93 -6.41
N LEU A 827 71.29 -3.15 -6.11
CA LEU A 827 72.05 -4.35 -5.67
C LEU A 827 72.66 -4.44 -4.24
N ALA A 828 71.88 -5.03 -3.33
CA ALA A 828 72.11 -6.35 -2.72
C ALA A 828 73.20 -6.65 -1.64
N THR A 829 72.77 -7.54 -0.71
CA THR A 829 73.52 -8.53 0.14
C THR A 829 74.11 -8.21 1.53
N ARG A 830 73.51 -8.92 2.53
CA ARG A 830 74.10 -9.78 3.60
C ARG A 830 74.51 -9.23 4.99
N ARG A 831 73.87 -9.86 6.01
CA ARG A 831 74.30 -10.14 7.42
C ARG A 831 74.35 -8.93 8.39
N GLY A 832 73.93 -9.04 9.66
CA GLY A 832 73.23 -10.13 10.37
C GLY A 832 73.28 -10.00 11.92
N HIS A 833 72.67 -10.96 12.64
CA HIS A 833 72.54 -11.13 14.13
C HIS A 833 71.42 -10.34 14.84
N ARG A 834 70.39 -11.02 15.40
CA ARG A 834 70.15 -11.48 16.81
C ARG A 834 69.31 -10.44 17.61
N ARG A 835 68.37 -10.78 18.53
CA ARG A 835 68.05 -12.06 19.24
C ARG A 835 66.57 -12.10 19.74
N HIS A 836 66.17 -13.26 20.32
CA HIS A 836 64.88 -13.70 20.96
C HIS A 836 64.07 -12.69 21.82
N GLY A 837 62.81 -12.95 22.21
CA GLY A 837 62.03 -14.22 22.27
C GLY A 837 60.51 -14.08 22.04
N THR A 838 59.66 -15.11 21.83
CA THR A 838 59.40 -16.41 22.55
C THR A 838 58.80 -16.23 23.95
N ALA A 839 57.76 -16.93 24.42
CA ALA A 839 56.97 -18.10 23.93
C ALA A 839 55.55 -18.05 24.61
N ASP A 840 54.46 -18.57 24.03
CA ASP A 840 53.91 -19.97 24.08
C ASP A 840 53.58 -20.45 25.52
N GLU A 841 52.55 -21.26 25.80
CA GLU A 841 51.73 -22.17 24.95
C GLU A 841 50.22 -21.86 24.96
#